data_AF-A0A1N6I355-F1
#
_entry.id   AF-A0A1N6I355-F1
#
_cell.length_a   1.000
_cell.length_b   1.000
_cell.length_c   1.000
_cell.angle_alpha   90.00
_cell.angle_beta   90.00
_cell.angle_gamma   90.00
#
_symmetry.space_group_name_H-M   'P 1'
#
loop_
_entity.id
_entity.type
_entity.pdbx_description
1 polymer ?
#
loop_
_entity_poly.entity_id
_entity_poly.type
_entity_poly.pdbx_seq_one_letter_code
_entity_poly.pdbx_strand_id
1 'polypeptide(L)'
;MDETKARPARPARASGGAGGASPAKGGDPAQLGHALESLRVVTTFLVVLYHAALTYVATPLRLTMWVAYDASGFTGFDAFIYWVNGLAMPVFFLAAGVSAPAACESRGPRVFLNHRAHRLLRPLLFGCLTVLPAFYLIWGYGLMATGRCDLGHILSWRFPPTVRHNLYGFGHLWFLEYLFLVCVLWCGAWTLHRKLKWGRRSELQDRDQEALPTRLLGSAWRPLLFAIPTTLIFLVDSDTMLRVDNVIVPNLFRLLHYAFFFAVGGWISKVREPKQRLMPYGGLYLALSLVLFAGMLPLLLQHAASPLQGGLRIVFCVCAALFSWLTVFGGLGVLLRLVQGRGPTMRFLSEASFWIYIIHVPIVVLMQVLLLPLAWPGPLKFLLVSAVSIVLSILSYETIVRRSLVGEIINGARKRTTKPGRFGPEFGWRLSLGVATLLLVGFVWSSRGFLGGNNLHEEIPGRLYRSARLNPSDLDALIRREGLRTVVAFTGDPQRHTWFAKYQKVCQSHKVELYTINLRDELVPSRHLMIQLVNILESCPRPVVVQGYRGIDHSSFAAAVAKLLDGAAPREALKQFGLRYGQFGGLEHSPLGQTLLSYQDWLNAHHWPHTAERFRGWVREEYLINSFPAWPEDANPRAKLLARKTQSAAVTR
;
A
#
# COMPACT_ATOMS: atom_id res chain seq x y z
N MET A 1 40.55 -37.24 53.49
CA MET A 1 40.45 -36.64 52.15
C MET A 1 39.13 -35.89 52.08
N ASP A 2 39.21 -34.65 51.60
CA ASP A 2 38.15 -33.72 51.21
C ASP A 2 37.23 -33.03 52.24
N GLU A 3 37.68 -31.82 52.57
CA GLU A 3 37.02 -30.55 52.26
C GLU A 3 35.67 -30.19 52.93
N THR A 4 35.84 -29.51 54.06
CA THR A 4 35.14 -28.30 54.47
C THR A 4 34.56 -27.43 53.32
N LYS A 5 33.31 -26.97 53.46
CA LYS A 5 32.99 -25.56 53.78
C LYS A 5 31.49 -25.30 53.91
N ALA A 6 31.07 -25.14 55.16
CA ALA A 6 29.87 -24.45 55.55
C ALA A 6 29.92 -22.96 55.15
N ARG A 7 28.75 -22.41 54.80
CA ARG A 7 28.51 -20.98 54.58
C ARG A 7 28.90 -20.14 55.80
N PRO A 8 29.33 -18.88 55.58
CA PRO A 8 28.97 -17.80 56.48
C PRO A 8 28.09 -16.74 55.80
N ALA A 9 27.31 -16.09 56.65
CA ALA A 9 26.25 -15.15 56.36
C ALA A 9 26.73 -13.83 55.74
N ARG A 10 25.79 -13.14 55.09
CA ARG A 10 25.92 -11.75 54.61
C ARG A 10 26.30 -10.80 55.75
N PRO A 11 27.23 -9.84 55.54
CA PRO A 11 27.36 -8.72 56.47
C PRO A 11 26.23 -7.71 56.23
N ALA A 12 25.61 -7.31 57.34
CA ALA A 12 24.64 -6.23 57.44
C ALA A 12 25.29 -4.89 57.04
N ARG A 13 24.59 -4.10 56.23
CA ARG A 13 24.98 -2.73 55.89
C ARG A 13 24.80 -1.84 57.12
N ALA A 14 25.90 -1.26 57.59
CA ALA A 14 25.91 -0.21 58.59
C ALA A 14 25.16 1.03 58.10
N SER A 15 24.27 1.54 58.95
CA SER A 15 23.64 2.85 58.87
C SER A 15 24.65 3.92 59.28
N GLY A 16 24.98 4.83 58.37
CA GLY A 16 25.80 6.01 58.64
C GLY A 16 25.36 7.16 57.75
N GLY A 17 24.55 8.07 58.30
CA GLY A 17 24.27 9.36 57.68
C GLY A 17 25.43 10.31 57.94
N ALA A 18 25.99 10.88 56.87
CA ALA A 18 26.80 12.08 56.93
C ALA A 18 26.55 12.87 55.64
N GLY A 19 26.08 14.11 55.81
CA GLY A 19 25.70 15.01 54.74
C GLY A 19 26.85 15.34 53.81
N GLY A 20 26.74 14.89 52.56
CA GLY A 20 27.38 15.50 51.41
C GLY A 20 26.27 15.96 50.47
N ALA A 21 26.20 17.26 50.19
CA ALA A 21 25.29 17.80 49.20
C ALA A 21 25.39 16.96 47.92
N SER A 22 24.27 16.33 47.51
CA SER A 22 24.21 15.63 46.23
C SER A 22 24.61 16.60 45.13
N PRO A 23 25.58 16.25 44.25
CA PRO A 23 25.84 17.06 43.08
C PRO A 23 24.53 17.19 42.31
N ALA A 24 24.21 18.43 41.92
CA ALA A 24 22.96 18.78 41.25
C ALA A 24 22.63 17.76 40.14
N LYS A 25 21.40 17.24 40.17
CA LYS A 25 20.87 16.22 39.26
C LYS A 25 20.96 16.70 37.80
N GLY A 26 22.09 16.42 37.13
CA GLY A 26 22.20 16.54 35.69
C GLY A 26 21.13 15.67 35.01
N GLY A 27 20.49 16.21 33.98
CA GLY A 27 19.33 15.58 33.33
C GLY A 27 19.59 14.14 32.89
N ASP A 28 18.81 13.20 33.43
CA ASP A 28 18.97 11.75 33.28
C ASP A 28 18.79 11.27 31.81
N PRO A 29 19.80 10.61 31.20
CA PRO A 29 19.70 9.97 29.87
C PRO A 29 18.49 9.03 29.72
N ALA A 30 18.00 8.45 30.81
CA ALA A 30 16.81 7.61 30.79
C ALA A 30 15.54 8.39 30.36
N GLN A 31 15.44 9.68 30.70
CA GLN A 31 14.28 10.52 30.34
C GLN A 31 14.21 10.75 28.82
N LEU A 32 15.35 11.02 28.17
CA LEU A 32 15.41 11.12 26.71
C LEU A 32 15.01 9.79 26.06
N GLY A 33 15.46 8.67 26.63
CA GLY A 33 15.04 7.33 26.19
C GLY A 33 13.52 7.14 26.26
N HIS A 34 12.88 7.52 27.37
CA HIS A 34 11.42 7.39 27.53
C HIS A 34 10.64 8.30 26.59
N ALA A 35 11.11 9.53 26.36
CA ALA A 35 10.49 10.45 25.42
C ALA A 35 10.57 9.92 23.98
N LEU A 36 11.73 9.39 23.56
CA LEU A 36 11.91 8.82 22.23
C LEU A 36 11.11 7.53 22.02
N GLU A 37 11.02 6.68 23.03
CA GLU A 37 10.17 5.47 22.98
C GLU A 37 8.70 5.86 22.85
N SER A 38 8.22 6.82 23.64
CA SER A 38 6.84 7.31 23.57
C SER A 38 6.56 7.96 22.21
N LEU A 39 7.51 8.75 21.70
CA LEU A 39 7.42 9.38 20.39
C LEU A 39 7.28 8.32 19.30
N ARG A 40 8.11 7.28 19.32
CA ARG A 40 8.00 6.15 18.39
C ARG A 40 6.66 5.45 18.46
N VAL A 41 6.13 5.21 19.66
CA VAL A 41 4.81 4.55 19.84
C VAL A 41 3.70 5.41 19.23
N VAL A 42 3.65 6.70 19.58
CA VAL A 42 2.66 7.64 19.03
C VAL A 42 2.76 7.69 17.51
N THR A 43 3.97 7.81 16.98
CA THR A 43 4.20 7.84 15.53
C THR A 43 3.81 6.52 14.86
N THR A 44 4.03 5.35 15.47
CA THR A 44 3.57 4.07 14.91
C THR A 44 2.05 4.07 14.75
N PHE A 45 1.29 4.53 15.74
CA PHE A 45 -0.16 4.63 15.61
C PHE A 45 -0.59 5.63 14.55
N LEU A 46 0.06 6.80 14.47
CA LEU A 46 -0.18 7.77 13.40
C LEU A 46 0.06 7.17 12.01
N VAL A 47 1.06 6.32 11.83
CA VAL A 47 1.30 5.62 10.55
C VAL A 47 0.19 4.63 10.23
N VAL A 48 -0.35 3.90 11.22
CA VAL A 48 -1.52 3.04 10.98
C VAL A 48 -2.72 3.87 10.52
N LEU A 49 -2.98 5.01 11.16
CA LEU A 49 -4.03 5.93 10.76
C LEU A 49 -3.77 6.54 9.37
N TYR A 50 -2.52 6.87 9.05
CA TYR A 50 -2.12 7.34 7.71
C TYR A 50 -2.55 6.32 6.65
N HIS A 51 -2.20 5.04 6.81
CA HIS A 51 -2.60 4.01 5.84
C HIS A 51 -4.11 3.79 5.80
N ALA A 52 -4.80 3.89 6.95
CA ALA A 52 -6.25 3.79 7.01
C ALA A 52 -6.95 4.95 6.25
N ALA A 53 -6.34 6.14 6.21
CA ALA A 53 -6.87 7.32 5.54
C ALA A 53 -6.67 7.31 4.01
N LEU A 54 -5.70 6.56 3.47
CA LEU A 54 -5.31 6.61 2.06
C LEU A 54 -6.44 6.30 1.06
N THR A 55 -7.41 5.47 1.43
CA THR A 55 -8.58 5.18 0.57
C THR A 55 -9.59 6.33 0.54
N TYR A 56 -9.58 7.23 1.53
CA TYR A 56 -10.58 8.29 1.70
C TYR A 56 -10.05 9.68 1.32
N VAL A 57 -8.89 9.77 0.67
CA VAL A 57 -8.36 11.03 0.14
C VAL A 57 -9.24 11.52 -1.01
N ALA A 58 -9.35 12.84 -1.15
CA ALA A 58 -10.08 13.46 -2.26
C ALA A 58 -9.26 13.41 -3.57
N THR A 59 -7.93 13.53 -3.47
CA THR A 59 -7.05 13.51 -4.64
C THR A 59 -6.24 12.22 -4.67
N PRO A 60 -6.35 11.40 -5.73
CA PRO A 60 -5.51 10.22 -5.89
C PRO A 60 -4.01 10.57 -5.86
N LEU A 61 -3.21 9.69 -5.28
CA LEU A 61 -1.77 9.87 -5.15
C LEU A 61 -1.07 9.74 -6.52
N ARG A 62 -0.31 10.78 -6.93
CA ARG A 62 0.45 10.82 -8.19
C ARG A 62 1.61 9.81 -8.24
N LEU A 63 2.34 9.67 -7.14
CA LEU A 63 3.59 8.90 -7.09
C LEU A 63 3.41 7.42 -6.76
N THR A 64 2.22 7.03 -6.29
CA THR A 64 2.01 5.68 -5.76
C THR A 64 0.56 5.27 -5.95
N MET A 65 0.36 4.08 -6.49
CA MET A 65 -0.98 3.51 -6.55
C MET A 65 -1.41 3.06 -5.15
N TRP A 66 -2.64 3.41 -4.75
CA TRP A 66 -3.32 2.76 -3.61
C TRP A 66 -4.36 1.74 -4.09
N VAL A 67 -4.76 0.83 -3.21
CA VAL A 67 -5.64 -0.32 -3.53
C VAL A 67 -6.97 0.11 -4.17
N ALA A 68 -7.60 1.12 -3.58
CA ALA A 68 -8.89 1.66 -3.98
C ALA A 68 -9.05 3.06 -3.40
N TYR A 69 -9.82 3.91 -4.10
CA TYR A 69 -10.26 5.21 -3.62
C TYR A 69 -11.78 5.17 -3.48
N ASP A 70 -12.28 5.58 -2.33
CA ASP A 70 -13.70 5.60 -2.01
C ASP A 70 -14.37 6.84 -2.63
N ALA A 71 -15.62 6.72 -3.05
CA ALA A 71 -16.38 7.85 -3.59
C ALA A 71 -16.62 8.97 -2.54
N SER A 72 -16.58 8.63 -1.26
CA SER A 72 -16.75 9.57 -0.13
C SER A 72 -15.42 10.20 0.34
N GLY A 73 -14.56 10.57 -0.61
CA GLY A 73 -13.28 11.22 -0.34
C GLY A 73 -13.42 12.60 0.31
N PHE A 74 -12.51 12.95 1.22
CA PHE A 74 -12.52 14.22 1.95
C PHE A 74 -11.12 14.85 2.00
N THR A 75 -11.02 16.14 1.65
CA THR A 75 -9.74 16.89 1.59
C THR A 75 -9.00 16.97 2.93
N GLY A 76 -9.72 16.83 4.04
CA GLY A 76 -9.08 16.73 5.36
C GLY A 76 -8.21 15.48 5.50
N PHE A 77 -8.52 14.39 4.77
CA PHE A 77 -7.65 13.22 4.74
C PHE A 77 -6.37 13.49 3.94
N ASP A 78 -6.43 14.23 2.82
CA ASP A 78 -5.24 14.69 2.09
C ASP A 78 -4.31 15.48 3.02
N ALA A 79 -4.85 16.46 3.74
CA ALA A 79 -4.08 17.24 4.71
C ALA A 79 -3.47 16.35 5.81
N PHE A 80 -4.26 15.43 6.37
CA PHE A 80 -3.80 14.51 7.40
C PHE A 80 -2.65 13.61 6.92
N ILE A 81 -2.77 13.00 5.73
CA ILE A 81 -1.75 12.06 5.25
C ILE A 81 -0.42 12.78 5.03
N TYR A 82 -0.43 13.98 4.45
CA TYR A 82 0.80 14.73 4.17
C TYR A 82 1.43 15.28 5.45
N TRP A 83 0.61 15.67 6.42
CA TRP A 83 1.08 16.05 7.75
C TRP A 83 1.80 14.89 8.45
N VAL A 84 1.18 13.69 8.48
CA VAL A 84 1.80 12.50 9.09
C VAL A 84 3.06 12.09 8.34
N ASN A 85 3.08 12.13 7.01
CA ASN A 85 4.24 11.71 6.23
C ASN A 85 5.49 12.58 6.51
N GLY A 86 5.31 13.90 6.64
CA GLY A 86 6.40 14.83 6.99
C GLY A 86 6.87 14.72 8.45
N LEU A 87 6.09 14.11 9.35
CA LEU A 87 6.47 13.85 10.74
C LEU A 87 7.08 12.45 10.91
N ALA A 88 6.40 11.42 10.44
CA ALA A 88 6.59 10.06 10.93
C ALA A 88 7.93 9.46 10.55
N MET A 89 8.29 9.55 9.26
CA MET A 89 9.56 9.00 8.79
C MET A 89 10.77 9.71 9.42
N PRO A 90 10.85 11.05 9.40
CA PRO A 90 11.93 11.77 10.10
C PRO A 90 12.11 11.39 11.56
N VAL A 91 11.00 11.25 12.31
CA VAL A 91 11.02 10.83 13.72
C VAL A 91 11.67 9.47 13.90
N PHE A 92 11.31 8.47 13.09
CA PHE A 92 11.87 7.12 13.23
C PHE A 92 13.38 7.08 12.93
N PHE A 93 13.83 7.76 11.89
CA PHE A 93 15.27 7.82 11.56
C PHE A 93 16.06 8.58 12.62
N LEU A 94 15.54 9.70 13.13
CA LEU A 94 16.17 10.45 14.22
C LEU A 94 16.27 9.59 15.49
N ALA A 95 15.18 8.94 15.89
CA ALA A 95 15.17 8.09 17.09
C ALA A 95 16.13 6.90 16.98
N ALA A 96 16.27 6.31 15.79
CA ALA A 96 17.26 5.26 15.55
C ALA A 96 18.70 5.80 15.66
N GLY A 97 18.93 7.01 15.12
CA GLY A 97 20.22 7.71 15.15
C GLY A 97 20.72 8.01 16.57
N VAL A 98 19.84 8.37 17.50
CA VAL A 98 20.22 8.64 18.91
C VAL A 98 20.96 7.46 19.56
N SER A 99 20.60 6.23 19.20
CA SER A 99 21.21 5.03 19.79
C SER A 99 22.51 4.57 19.09
N ALA A 100 22.85 5.15 17.94
CA ALA A 100 23.92 4.65 17.08
C ALA A 100 25.35 4.96 17.61
N PRO A 101 25.68 6.18 18.08
CA PRO A 101 27.03 6.51 18.54
C PRO A 101 27.49 5.63 19.71
N ALA A 102 26.69 5.56 20.78
CA ALA A 102 27.01 4.75 21.96
C ALA A 102 27.19 3.25 21.64
N ALA A 103 26.42 2.73 20.68
CA ALA A 103 26.54 1.34 20.25
C ALA A 103 27.82 1.10 19.41
N CYS A 104 28.21 2.05 18.55
CA CYS A 104 29.47 1.99 17.80
C CYS A 104 30.70 2.18 18.70
N GLU A 105 30.62 3.02 19.73
CA GLU A 105 31.70 3.26 20.70
C GLU A 105 31.92 2.04 21.61
N SER A 106 30.85 1.45 22.13
CA SER A 106 30.95 0.35 23.11
C SER A 106 31.32 -1.00 22.49
N ARG A 107 30.85 -1.31 21.28
CA ARG A 107 31.00 -2.66 20.67
C ARG A 107 31.76 -2.64 19.34
N GLY A 108 32.04 -1.46 18.80
CA GLY A 108 32.65 -1.30 17.49
C GLY A 108 31.63 -1.37 16.33
N PRO A 109 32.00 -0.81 15.15
CA PRO A 109 31.10 -0.65 14.01
C PRO A 109 30.67 -1.99 13.39
N ARG A 110 31.55 -3.00 13.37
CA ARG A 110 31.24 -4.33 12.81
C ARG A 110 30.16 -5.05 13.64
N VAL A 111 30.31 -5.06 14.96
CA VAL A 111 29.33 -5.67 15.87
C VAL A 111 28.01 -4.91 15.84
N PHE A 112 28.05 -3.58 15.76
CA PHE A 112 26.87 -2.75 15.56
C PHE A 112 26.12 -3.15 14.29
N LEU A 113 26.80 -3.22 13.14
CA LEU A 113 26.16 -3.60 11.87
C LEU A 113 25.59 -5.01 11.90
N ASN A 114 26.33 -5.99 12.45
CA ASN A 114 25.82 -7.36 12.55
C ASN A 114 24.54 -7.43 13.42
N HIS A 115 24.54 -6.71 14.54
CA HIS A 115 23.35 -6.61 15.39
C HIS A 115 22.17 -5.90 14.67
N ARG A 116 22.43 -4.84 13.90
CA ARG A 116 21.39 -4.17 13.10
C ARG A 116 20.90 -5.05 11.96
N ALA A 117 21.77 -5.80 11.29
CA ALA A 117 21.41 -6.75 10.25
C ALA A 117 20.43 -7.81 10.79
N HIS A 118 20.73 -8.40 11.95
CA HIS A 118 19.82 -9.35 12.58
C HIS A 118 18.47 -8.76 12.98
N ARG A 119 18.44 -7.51 13.45
CA ARG A 119 17.20 -6.85 13.90
C ARG A 119 16.38 -6.19 12.79
N LEU A 120 16.94 -5.99 11.60
CA LEU A 120 16.27 -5.33 10.47
C LEU A 120 16.07 -6.27 9.29
N LEU A 121 17.11 -7.01 8.87
CA LEU A 121 17.04 -7.88 7.69
C LEU A 121 16.30 -9.20 7.96
N ARG A 122 16.35 -9.76 9.18
CA ARG A 122 15.56 -10.96 9.50
C ARG A 122 14.05 -10.66 9.50
N PRO A 123 13.56 -9.59 10.16
CA PRO A 123 12.16 -9.20 10.05
C PRO A 123 11.76 -8.81 8.62
N LEU A 124 12.64 -8.16 7.86
CA LEU A 124 12.40 -7.86 6.45
C LEU A 124 12.22 -9.14 5.64
N LEU A 125 13.13 -10.12 5.78
CA LEU A 125 13.03 -11.42 5.10
C LEU A 125 11.76 -12.17 5.50
N PHE A 126 11.43 -12.19 6.79
CA PHE A 126 10.16 -12.76 7.28
C PHE A 126 8.97 -12.07 6.62
N GLY A 127 8.96 -10.73 6.58
CA GLY A 127 7.93 -9.94 5.92
C GLY A 127 7.83 -10.25 4.42
N CYS A 128 8.96 -10.38 3.72
CA CYS A 128 9.00 -10.73 2.31
C CYS A 128 8.45 -12.12 2.01
N LEU A 129 8.66 -13.09 2.90
CA LEU A 129 8.21 -14.48 2.70
C LEU A 129 6.77 -14.74 3.17
N THR A 130 6.21 -13.89 4.04
CA THR A 130 4.91 -14.12 4.67
C THR A 130 3.92 -12.97 4.45
N VAL A 131 4.30 -11.76 4.84
CA VAL A 131 3.44 -10.57 4.83
C VAL A 131 3.25 -10.04 3.42
N LEU A 132 4.32 -9.91 2.62
CA LEU A 132 4.23 -9.37 1.26
C LEU A 132 3.41 -10.24 0.31
N PRO A 133 3.52 -11.59 0.30
CA PRO A 133 2.64 -12.43 -0.51
C PRO A 133 1.17 -12.29 -0.10
N ALA A 134 0.86 -12.26 1.19
CA ALA A 134 -0.50 -12.04 1.68
C ALA A 134 -1.03 -10.65 1.30
N PHE A 135 -0.20 -9.62 1.52
CA PHE A 135 -0.47 -8.24 1.10
C PHE A 135 -0.77 -8.16 -0.40
N TYR A 136 0.03 -8.82 -1.22
CA TYR A 136 -0.13 -8.87 -2.66
C TYR A 136 -1.46 -9.52 -3.08
N LEU A 137 -1.88 -10.62 -2.43
CA LEU A 137 -3.16 -11.26 -2.73
C LEU A 137 -4.35 -10.35 -2.37
N ILE A 138 -4.29 -9.71 -1.19
CA ILE A 138 -5.31 -8.77 -0.72
C ILE A 138 -5.36 -7.53 -1.63
N TRP A 139 -4.19 -7.01 -2.02
CA TRP A 139 -4.08 -5.86 -2.90
C TRP A 139 -4.60 -6.17 -4.30
N GLY A 140 -4.20 -7.32 -4.86
CA GLY A 140 -4.73 -7.83 -6.13
C GLY A 140 -6.24 -7.99 -6.09
N TYR A 141 -6.79 -8.49 -4.98
CA TYR A 141 -8.24 -8.56 -4.78
C TYR A 141 -8.90 -7.19 -4.79
N GLY A 142 -8.30 -6.17 -4.15
CA GLY A 142 -8.83 -4.80 -4.20
C GLY A 142 -8.70 -4.12 -5.57
N LEU A 143 -7.61 -4.35 -6.29
CA LEU A 143 -7.46 -3.92 -7.68
C LEU A 143 -8.47 -4.62 -8.59
N MET A 144 -8.75 -5.89 -8.33
CA MET A 144 -9.82 -6.61 -9.01
C MET A 144 -11.17 -5.99 -8.66
N ALA A 145 -11.47 -5.74 -7.38
CA ALA A 145 -12.72 -5.12 -6.93
C ALA A 145 -12.98 -3.70 -7.48
N THR A 146 -11.93 -3.02 -7.94
CA THR A 146 -12.01 -1.70 -8.60
C THR A 146 -11.93 -1.76 -10.12
N GLY A 147 -11.89 -2.95 -10.72
CA GLY A 147 -11.86 -3.14 -12.18
C GLY A 147 -10.50 -2.91 -12.84
N ARG A 148 -9.42 -2.82 -12.05
CA ARG A 148 -8.06 -2.57 -12.55
C ARG A 148 -7.31 -3.83 -12.95
N CYS A 149 -7.77 -5.01 -12.53
CA CYS A 149 -7.22 -6.31 -12.91
C CYS A 149 -8.25 -7.43 -12.74
N ASP A 150 -7.86 -8.66 -13.08
CA ASP A 150 -8.71 -9.85 -12.98
C ASP A 150 -8.00 -10.91 -12.14
N LEU A 151 -8.75 -11.90 -11.65
CA LEU A 151 -8.19 -13.04 -10.92
C LEU A 151 -7.04 -13.76 -11.69
N GLY A 152 -6.96 -13.63 -13.01
CA GLY A 152 -5.97 -14.29 -13.86
C GLY A 152 -4.63 -13.61 -13.73
N HIS A 153 -4.66 -12.29 -13.63
CA HIS A 153 -3.51 -11.46 -13.32
C HIS A 153 -2.96 -11.80 -11.92
N ILE A 154 -3.84 -11.97 -10.93
CA ILE A 154 -3.46 -12.32 -9.55
C ILE A 154 -2.79 -13.71 -9.49
N LEU A 155 -3.46 -14.74 -10.02
CA LEU A 155 -2.99 -16.14 -9.95
C LEU A 155 -1.73 -16.39 -10.79
N SER A 156 -1.60 -15.73 -11.94
CA SER A 156 -0.43 -15.89 -12.81
C SER A 156 0.75 -14.97 -12.44
N TRP A 157 0.57 -14.11 -11.43
CA TRP A 157 1.56 -13.10 -11.03
C TRP A 157 1.98 -12.14 -12.15
N ARG A 158 1.04 -11.83 -13.06
CA ARG A 158 1.29 -10.99 -14.23
C ARG A 158 0.22 -9.90 -14.30
N PHE A 159 0.59 -8.68 -13.93
CA PHE A 159 -0.32 -7.53 -14.02
C PHE A 159 -0.10 -6.70 -15.29
N PRO A 160 -1.14 -5.93 -15.69
CA PRO A 160 -1.02 -4.87 -16.67
C PRO A 160 0.15 -3.92 -16.36
N PRO A 161 0.79 -3.31 -17.37
CA PRO A 161 1.94 -2.41 -17.19
C PRO A 161 1.68 -1.24 -16.23
N THR A 162 0.45 -0.74 -16.18
CA THR A 162 -0.01 0.37 -15.31
C THR A 162 0.06 0.02 -13.82
N VAL A 163 -0.20 -1.24 -13.46
CA VAL A 163 -0.13 -1.75 -12.08
C VAL A 163 1.28 -2.22 -11.74
N ARG A 164 1.98 -2.82 -12.71
CA ARG A 164 3.27 -3.49 -12.52
C ARG A 164 4.33 -2.61 -11.86
N HIS A 165 4.43 -1.35 -12.28
CA HIS A 165 5.46 -0.41 -11.79
C HIS A 165 5.26 0.00 -10.33
N ASN A 166 4.04 -0.13 -9.79
CA ASN A 166 3.70 0.26 -8.43
C ASN A 166 3.51 -0.94 -7.48
N LEU A 167 3.47 -2.16 -8.02
CA LEU A 167 3.13 -3.36 -7.22
C LEU A 167 4.36 -4.08 -6.66
N TYR A 168 5.50 -4.04 -7.37
CA TYR A 168 6.67 -4.84 -7.03
C TYR A 168 7.74 -4.04 -6.27
N GLY A 169 7.79 -4.26 -4.95
CA GLY A 169 8.80 -3.71 -4.06
C GLY A 169 8.62 -4.24 -2.63
N PHE A 170 9.20 -3.55 -1.65
CA PHE A 170 9.06 -3.93 -0.24
C PHE A 170 7.73 -3.49 0.40
N GLY A 171 6.81 -2.88 -0.36
CA GLY A 171 5.56 -2.33 0.16
C GLY A 171 5.86 -1.33 1.28
N HIS A 172 5.13 -1.44 2.39
CA HIS A 172 5.38 -0.63 3.61
C HIS A 172 6.65 -1.03 4.38
N LEU A 173 7.31 -2.14 4.02
CA LEU A 173 8.52 -2.65 4.69
C LEU A 173 9.80 -1.90 4.29
N TRP A 174 9.73 -0.99 3.31
CA TRP A 174 10.85 -0.19 2.78
C TRP A 174 11.68 0.52 3.87
N PHE A 175 11.05 0.91 4.98
CA PHE A 175 11.73 1.57 6.09
C PHE A 175 12.88 0.73 6.66
N LEU A 176 12.72 -0.61 6.72
CA LEU A 176 13.75 -1.50 7.25
C LEU A 176 15.01 -1.51 6.38
N GLU A 177 14.83 -1.49 5.06
CA GLU A 177 15.89 -1.39 4.08
C GLU A 177 16.63 -0.05 4.22
N TYR A 178 15.90 1.07 4.13
CA TYR A 178 16.49 2.39 4.23
C TYR A 178 17.22 2.58 5.56
N LEU A 179 16.65 2.11 6.68
CA LEU A 179 17.29 2.20 7.98
C LEU A 179 18.59 1.39 8.04
N PHE A 180 18.61 0.20 7.44
CA PHE A 180 19.82 -0.61 7.37
C PHE A 180 20.91 0.08 6.54
N LEU A 181 20.56 0.63 5.37
CA LEU A 181 21.50 1.37 4.53
C LEU A 181 22.04 2.61 5.23
N VAL A 182 21.19 3.37 5.92
CA VAL A 182 21.64 4.51 6.74
C VAL A 182 22.59 4.06 7.86
N CYS A 183 22.36 2.90 8.48
CA CYS A 183 23.30 2.34 9.46
C CYS A 183 24.66 1.98 8.83
N VAL A 184 24.68 1.46 7.60
CA VAL A 184 25.90 1.19 6.83
C VAL A 184 26.65 2.48 6.52
N LEU A 185 25.96 3.50 6.00
CA LEU A 185 26.52 4.83 5.74
C LEU A 185 27.11 5.45 7.01
N TRP A 186 26.38 5.37 8.12
CA TRP A 186 26.85 5.84 9.43
C TRP A 186 28.14 5.14 9.86
N CYS A 187 28.22 3.81 9.73
CA CYS A 187 29.42 3.05 10.08
C CYS A 187 30.59 3.36 9.16
N GLY A 188 30.35 3.52 7.86
CA GLY A 188 31.35 3.98 6.90
C GLY A 188 31.92 5.35 7.31
N ALA A 189 31.06 6.33 7.54
CA ALA A 189 31.45 7.67 8.00
C ALA A 189 32.20 7.63 9.34
N TRP A 190 31.72 6.82 10.30
CA TRP A 190 32.35 6.64 11.61
C TRP A 190 33.77 6.08 11.51
N THR A 191 33.96 5.01 10.72
CA THR A 191 35.26 4.37 10.51
C THR A 191 36.24 5.29 9.80
N LEU A 192 35.78 6.01 8.77
CA LEU A 192 36.57 6.99 8.04
C LEU A 192 37.02 8.15 8.95
N HIS A 193 36.10 8.71 9.73
CA HIS A 193 36.39 9.76 10.70
C HIS A 193 37.43 9.31 11.73
N ARG A 194 37.36 8.07 12.23
CA ARG A 194 38.37 7.52 13.15
C ARG A 194 39.73 7.33 12.48
N LYS A 195 39.80 6.82 11.24
CA LYS A 195 41.07 6.68 10.50
C LYS A 195 41.73 8.04 10.24
N LEU A 196 40.94 9.04 9.84
CA LEU A 196 41.42 10.41 9.61
C LEU A 196 41.94 11.07 10.90
N LYS A 197 41.26 10.86 12.04
CA LYS A 197 41.75 11.34 13.35
C LYS A 197 42.95 10.57 13.88
N TRP A 198 43.07 9.28 13.58
CA TRP A 198 44.25 8.48 13.93
C TRP A 198 45.52 8.98 13.22
N GLY A 199 45.39 9.47 11.98
CA GLY A 199 46.48 10.13 11.24
C GLY A 199 46.79 11.57 11.69
N ARG A 200 45.93 12.20 12.50
CA ARG A 200 46.13 13.53 13.12
C ARG A 200 46.38 13.41 14.63
N ARG A 201 47.24 12.47 15.04
CA ARG A 201 47.88 12.53 16.36
C ARG A 201 48.93 13.66 16.36
N SER A 202 48.44 14.89 16.36
CA SER A 202 49.21 16.08 16.72
C SER A 202 48.40 16.76 17.81
N GLU A 203 48.89 16.60 19.03
CA GLU A 203 48.99 17.66 20.04
C GLU A 203 48.13 18.89 19.74
N LEU A 204 46.92 18.94 20.29
CA LEU A 204 46.22 20.13 20.74
C LEU A 204 45.05 19.63 21.61
N GLN A 205 45.42 19.32 22.85
CA GLN A 205 44.76 19.74 24.09
C GLN A 205 43.21 19.80 24.10
N ASP A 206 42.63 19.03 25.01
CA ASP A 206 41.33 19.27 25.62
C ASP A 206 41.09 20.78 25.80
N ARG A 207 40.20 21.33 24.98
CA ARG A 207 39.42 22.50 25.35
C ARG A 207 37.97 22.07 25.31
N ASP A 208 37.24 22.45 26.35
CA ASP A 208 35.78 22.39 26.55
C ASP A 208 34.96 23.12 25.46
N GLN A 209 35.37 23.03 24.20
CA GLN A 209 34.60 23.53 23.08
C GLN A 209 33.62 22.46 22.66
N GLU A 210 32.35 22.65 23.05
CA GLU A 210 31.26 21.86 22.49
C GLU A 210 31.33 21.88 20.97
N ALA A 211 31.29 20.69 20.36
CA ALA A 211 31.31 20.54 18.91
C ALA A 211 30.20 21.39 18.28
N LEU A 212 30.47 22.02 17.12
CA LEU A 212 29.52 22.88 16.41
C LEU A 212 28.09 22.30 16.35
N PRO A 213 27.85 21.02 16.02
CA PRO A 213 26.50 20.46 16.00
C PRO A 213 25.78 20.50 17.36
N THR A 214 26.53 20.35 18.46
CA THR A 214 25.98 20.41 19.83
C THR A 214 25.57 21.83 20.21
N ARG A 215 26.32 22.84 19.75
CA ARG A 215 25.96 24.26 19.89
C ARG A 215 24.71 24.60 19.07
N LEU A 216 24.65 24.15 17.81
CA LEU A 216 23.48 24.36 16.95
C LEU A 216 22.21 23.74 17.55
N LEU A 217 22.30 22.55 18.14
CA LEU A 217 21.19 21.89 18.83
C LEU A 217 20.70 22.64 20.08
N GLY A 218 21.58 23.39 20.74
CA GLY A 218 21.24 24.25 21.87
C GLY A 218 20.57 25.58 21.48
N SER A 219 20.67 25.98 20.21
CA SER A 219 20.10 27.24 19.71
C SER A 219 18.58 27.16 19.57
N ALA A 220 17.89 28.26 19.90
CA ALA A 220 16.47 28.44 19.61
C ALA A 220 16.16 28.44 18.10
N TRP A 221 17.17 28.65 17.25
CA TRP A 221 17.04 28.66 15.79
C TRP A 221 17.32 27.30 15.13
N ARG A 222 17.51 26.24 15.93
CA ARG A 222 17.86 24.91 15.41
C ARG A 222 16.96 24.39 14.27
N PRO A 223 15.62 24.57 14.26
CA PRO A 223 14.82 24.04 13.15
C PRO A 223 15.17 24.74 11.83
N LEU A 224 15.44 26.04 11.85
CA LEU A 224 15.86 26.81 10.68
C LEU A 224 17.24 26.37 10.19
N LEU A 225 18.19 26.18 11.10
CA LEU A 225 19.57 25.81 10.77
C LEU A 225 19.64 24.41 10.12
N PHE A 226 18.87 23.44 10.64
CA PHE A 226 18.81 22.10 10.06
C PHE A 226 17.88 22.02 8.83
N ALA A 227 16.96 22.98 8.66
CA ALA A 227 16.17 23.08 7.43
C ALA A 227 17.04 23.41 6.21
N ILE A 228 18.12 24.18 6.35
CA ILE A 228 18.96 24.61 5.21
C ILE A 228 19.49 23.40 4.39
N PRO A 229 20.19 22.41 4.95
CA PRO A 229 20.61 21.23 4.18
C PRO A 229 19.45 20.42 3.62
N THR A 230 18.32 20.38 4.33
CA THR A 230 17.13 19.63 3.91
C THR A 230 16.46 20.29 2.69
N THR A 231 16.41 21.62 2.67
CA THR A 231 15.95 22.41 1.53
C THR A 231 16.81 22.12 0.30
N LEU A 232 18.13 22.06 0.43
CA LEU A 232 19.02 21.74 -0.69
C LEU A 232 18.71 20.37 -1.30
N ILE A 233 18.41 19.37 -0.46
CA ILE A 233 18.00 18.03 -0.94
C ILE A 233 16.66 18.12 -1.69
N PHE A 234 15.68 18.83 -1.15
CA PHE A 234 14.35 19.00 -1.78
C PHE A 234 14.40 19.85 -3.06
N LEU A 235 15.33 20.79 -3.16
CA LEU A 235 15.54 21.55 -4.39
C LEU A 235 16.08 20.69 -5.53
N VAL A 236 16.74 19.56 -5.25
CA VAL A 236 17.14 18.60 -6.28
C VAL A 236 15.97 17.68 -6.64
N ASP A 237 15.35 17.05 -5.64
CA ASP A 237 14.16 16.19 -5.81
C ASP A 237 13.02 16.68 -4.90
N SER A 238 12.11 17.51 -5.44
CA SER A 238 11.03 18.13 -4.67
C SER A 238 9.97 17.13 -4.22
N ASP A 239 9.87 16.00 -4.92
CA ASP A 239 8.96 14.92 -4.58
C ASP A 239 9.45 14.14 -3.35
N THR A 240 10.70 14.32 -2.88
CA THR A 240 11.30 13.56 -1.76
C THR A 240 10.39 13.50 -0.52
N MET A 241 9.68 14.58 -0.19
CA MET A 241 8.76 14.60 0.95
C MET A 241 7.50 13.76 0.72
N LEU A 242 6.97 13.72 -0.50
CA LEU A 242 5.70 13.07 -0.85
C LEU A 242 5.89 11.61 -1.34
N ARG A 243 7.12 11.25 -1.71
CA ARG A 243 7.48 10.00 -2.39
C ARG A 243 7.23 8.76 -1.52
N VAL A 244 6.37 7.87 -2.02
CA VAL A 244 6.11 6.53 -1.45
C VAL A 244 6.32 5.45 -2.51
N ASP A 245 7.45 5.51 -3.22
CA ASP A 245 7.72 4.56 -4.30
C ASP A 245 7.86 3.14 -3.75
N ASN A 246 7.15 2.20 -4.37
CA ASN A 246 7.23 0.77 -4.07
C ASN A 246 8.23 0.10 -5.03
N VAL A 247 9.50 0.45 -4.87
CA VAL A 247 10.62 -0.11 -5.66
C VAL A 247 11.65 -0.74 -4.74
N ILE A 248 12.36 -1.75 -5.24
CA ILE A 248 13.42 -2.44 -4.49
C ILE A 248 14.68 -1.57 -4.41
N VAL A 249 14.94 -0.70 -5.39
CA VAL A 249 16.14 0.14 -5.40
C VAL A 249 15.84 1.46 -4.67
N PRO A 250 16.57 1.78 -3.59
CA PRO A 250 16.38 3.04 -2.87
C PRO A 250 16.69 4.26 -3.72
N ASN A 251 15.80 5.25 -3.68
CA ASN A 251 16.08 6.59 -4.18
C ASN A 251 17.16 7.27 -3.32
N LEU A 252 18.17 7.84 -3.98
CA LEU A 252 19.33 8.48 -3.35
C LEU A 252 18.96 9.70 -2.51
N PHE A 253 18.14 10.62 -3.02
CA PHE A 253 17.78 11.86 -2.31
C PHE A 253 16.93 11.58 -1.07
N ARG A 254 16.01 10.62 -1.16
CA ARG A 254 15.27 10.09 -0.02
C ARG A 254 16.19 9.45 1.02
N LEU A 255 17.19 8.69 0.58
CA LEU A 255 18.19 8.09 1.48
C LEU A 255 19.02 9.16 2.19
N LEU A 256 19.47 10.20 1.47
CA LEU A 256 20.23 11.32 2.03
C LEU A 256 19.40 12.13 3.03
N HIS A 257 18.14 12.41 2.70
CA HIS A 257 17.21 13.10 3.59
C HIS A 257 17.09 12.37 4.94
N TYR A 258 16.82 11.06 4.93
CA TYR A 258 16.71 10.28 6.15
C TYR A 258 18.05 10.03 6.86
N ALA A 259 19.16 9.90 6.11
CA ALA A 259 20.50 9.84 6.69
C ALA A 259 20.83 11.10 7.48
N PHE A 260 20.36 12.27 7.03
CA PHE A 260 20.56 13.53 7.73
C PHE A 260 19.79 13.59 9.06
N PHE A 261 18.51 13.19 9.08
CA PHE A 261 17.75 13.06 10.34
C PHE A 261 18.40 12.07 11.32
N PHE A 262 18.90 10.94 10.81
CA PHE A 262 19.64 9.97 11.60
C PHE A 262 20.93 10.56 12.18
N ALA A 263 21.69 11.32 11.40
CA ALA A 263 22.92 11.97 11.85
C ALA A 263 22.64 13.00 12.96
N VAL A 264 21.59 13.81 12.82
CA VAL A 264 21.15 14.74 13.87
C VAL A 264 20.74 14.00 15.13
N GLY A 265 20.05 12.86 15.02
CA GLY A 265 19.81 11.96 16.15
C GLY A 265 21.10 11.53 16.84
N GLY A 266 22.11 11.13 16.07
CA GLY A 266 23.43 10.82 16.59
C GLY A 266 24.08 11.99 17.35
N TRP A 267 23.90 13.23 16.88
CA TRP A 267 24.41 14.41 17.59
C TRP A 267 23.61 14.72 18.87
N ILE A 268 22.29 14.50 18.88
CA ILE A 268 21.45 14.64 20.08
C ILE A 268 21.95 13.73 21.21
N SER A 269 22.43 12.53 20.89
CA SER A 269 22.97 11.60 21.90
C SER A 269 24.19 12.13 22.66
N LYS A 270 24.89 13.12 22.10
CA LYS A 270 26.08 13.74 22.69
C LYS A 270 25.78 15.03 23.45
N VAL A 271 24.53 15.51 23.40
CA VAL A 271 24.11 16.72 24.09
C VAL A 271 24.10 16.47 25.60
N ARG A 272 24.83 17.30 26.34
CA ARG A 272 24.74 17.36 27.80
C ARG A 272 23.38 17.93 28.19
N GLU A 273 22.68 17.25 29.09
CA GLU A 273 21.36 17.66 29.59
C GLU A 273 20.31 17.92 28.49
N PRO A 274 19.96 16.91 27.69
CA PRO A 274 19.09 17.06 26.51
C PRO A 274 17.73 17.67 26.86
N LYS A 275 17.21 17.42 28.07
CA LYS A 275 15.97 18.02 28.54
C LYS A 275 16.05 19.54 28.60
N GLN A 276 17.10 20.10 29.22
CA GLN A 276 17.22 21.55 29.37
C GLN A 276 17.34 22.26 28.03
N ARG A 277 18.04 21.66 27.07
CA ARG A 277 18.24 22.26 25.74
C ARG A 277 17.07 22.05 24.79
N LEU A 278 16.42 20.88 24.82
CA LEU A 278 15.39 20.53 23.84
C LEU A 278 13.97 20.90 24.27
N MET A 279 13.67 20.86 25.56
CA MET A 279 12.32 21.10 26.11
C MET A 279 11.78 22.54 25.92
N PRO A 280 12.54 23.63 26.16
CA PRO A 280 11.96 24.97 26.35
C PRO A 280 11.08 25.46 25.18
N TYR A 281 11.52 25.19 23.95
CA TYR A 281 10.84 25.66 22.74
C TYR A 281 9.88 24.63 22.13
N GLY A 282 9.67 23.47 22.78
CA GLY A 282 8.90 22.36 22.21
C GLY A 282 7.48 22.74 21.80
N GLY A 283 6.73 23.40 22.69
CA GLY A 283 5.37 23.85 22.41
C GLY A 283 5.31 24.91 21.30
N LEU A 284 6.25 25.87 21.32
CA LEU A 284 6.34 26.92 20.29
C LEU A 284 6.62 26.32 18.91
N TYR A 285 7.59 25.41 18.79
CA TYR A 285 7.88 24.76 17.52
C TYR A 285 6.71 23.95 16.99
N LEU A 286 5.97 23.25 17.86
CA LEU A 286 4.79 22.51 17.43
C LEU A 286 3.68 23.46 16.94
N ALA A 287 3.43 24.57 17.64
CA ALA A 287 2.48 25.59 17.20
C ALA A 287 2.89 26.21 15.84
N LEU A 288 4.16 26.60 15.70
CA LEU A 288 4.68 27.12 14.44
C LEU A 288 4.61 26.09 13.31
N SER A 289 4.81 24.80 13.60
CA SER A 289 4.68 23.74 12.60
C SER A 289 3.26 23.63 12.05
N LEU A 290 2.23 23.81 12.90
CA LEU A 290 0.84 23.77 12.50
C LEU A 290 0.47 24.98 11.64
N VAL A 291 0.91 26.18 12.05
CA VAL A 291 0.69 27.41 11.27
C VAL A 291 1.39 27.32 9.90
N LEU A 292 2.65 26.87 9.88
CA LEU A 292 3.42 26.69 8.65
C LEU A 292 2.78 25.63 7.75
N PHE A 293 2.30 24.52 8.30
CA PHE A 293 1.62 23.49 7.54
C PHE A 293 0.31 24.00 6.92
N ALA A 294 -0.50 24.72 7.70
CA ALA A 294 -1.74 25.32 7.20
C ALA A 294 -1.49 26.30 6.05
N GLY A 295 -0.46 27.15 6.16
CA GLY A 295 -0.05 28.06 5.08
C GLY A 295 0.57 27.36 3.87
N MET A 296 1.28 26.25 4.08
CA MET A 296 1.91 25.46 3.02
C MET A 296 0.91 24.53 2.31
N LEU A 297 -0.22 24.17 2.93
CA LEU A 297 -1.15 23.16 2.44
C LEU A 297 -1.61 23.40 0.98
N PRO A 298 -1.97 24.62 0.54
CA PRO A 298 -2.34 24.86 -0.85
C PRO A 298 -1.20 24.55 -1.83
N LEU A 299 0.02 24.97 -1.51
CA LEU A 299 1.22 24.67 -2.32
C LEU A 299 1.51 23.17 -2.34
N LEU A 300 1.31 22.49 -1.21
CA LEU A 300 1.51 21.06 -1.10
C LEU A 300 0.52 20.28 -1.96
N LEU A 301 -0.77 20.64 -1.92
CA LEU A 301 -1.81 20.01 -2.73
C LEU A 301 -1.56 20.25 -4.23
N GLN A 302 -1.14 21.46 -4.60
CA GLN A 302 -0.71 21.76 -5.97
C GLN A 302 0.48 20.89 -6.38
N HIS A 303 1.52 20.80 -5.52
CA HIS A 303 2.72 19.99 -5.78
C HIS A 303 2.42 18.49 -5.91
N ALA A 304 1.48 18.00 -5.11
CA ALA A 304 1.01 16.62 -5.15
C ALA A 304 0.33 16.31 -6.49
N ALA A 305 -0.53 17.22 -6.98
CA ALA A 305 -1.18 17.09 -8.28
C ALA A 305 -0.18 17.20 -9.45
N SER A 306 0.70 18.20 -9.42
CA SER A 306 1.74 18.39 -10.42
C SER A 306 2.97 19.08 -9.83
N PRO A 307 4.21 18.67 -10.19
CA PRO A 307 5.40 19.29 -9.64
C PRO A 307 5.47 20.81 -9.88
N LEU A 308 5.38 21.58 -8.79
CA LEU A 308 5.65 23.03 -8.76
C LEU A 308 6.96 23.40 -9.46
N GLN A 309 6.94 24.54 -10.15
CA GLN A 309 8.09 25.10 -10.88
C GLN A 309 8.46 26.50 -10.39
N GLY A 310 9.63 27.00 -10.80
CA GLY A 310 10.08 28.37 -10.53
C GLY A 310 10.18 28.72 -9.04
N GLY A 311 9.81 29.96 -8.69
CA GLY A 311 9.89 30.48 -7.32
C GLY A 311 8.99 29.73 -6.32
N LEU A 312 7.80 29.28 -6.76
CA LEU A 312 6.88 28.53 -5.89
C LEU A 312 7.48 27.19 -5.43
N ARG A 313 8.27 26.53 -6.29
CA ARG A 313 9.02 25.32 -5.92
C ARG A 313 9.99 25.59 -4.77
N ILE A 314 10.71 26.71 -4.82
CA ILE A 314 11.69 27.09 -3.80
C ILE A 314 10.98 27.35 -2.46
N VAL A 315 9.90 28.13 -2.48
CA VAL A 315 9.08 28.41 -1.30
C VAL A 315 8.57 27.12 -0.68
N PHE A 316 7.99 26.22 -1.50
CA PHE A 316 7.52 24.91 -1.03
C PHE A 316 8.64 24.09 -0.38
N CYS A 317 9.81 23.98 -1.01
CA CYS A 317 10.94 23.19 -0.48
C CYS A 317 11.42 23.73 0.88
N VAL A 318 11.50 25.06 1.03
CA VAL A 318 11.87 25.71 2.29
C VAL A 318 10.82 25.44 3.36
N CYS A 319 9.54 25.64 3.06
CA CYS A 319 8.44 25.39 4.00
C CYS A 319 8.37 23.92 4.41
N ALA A 320 8.52 22.98 3.47
CA ALA A 320 8.50 21.54 3.71
C ALA A 320 9.65 21.08 4.63
N ALA A 321 10.85 21.57 4.37
CA ALA A 321 12.03 21.30 5.19
C ALA A 321 11.83 21.85 6.61
N LEU A 322 11.42 23.12 6.73
CA LEU A 322 11.22 23.77 8.02
C LEU A 322 10.09 23.11 8.82
N PHE A 323 8.99 22.74 8.16
CA PHE A 323 7.88 21.99 8.76
C PHE A 323 8.35 20.69 9.40
N SER A 324 9.16 19.89 8.67
CA SER A 324 9.67 18.61 9.16
C SER A 324 10.50 18.80 10.44
N TRP A 325 11.38 19.79 10.48
CA TRP A 325 12.23 20.06 11.65
C TRP A 325 11.48 20.67 12.84
N LEU A 326 10.56 21.62 12.60
CA LEU A 326 9.71 22.18 13.65
C LEU A 326 8.88 21.08 14.33
N THR A 327 8.32 20.19 13.51
CA THR A 327 7.48 19.09 13.98
C THR A 327 8.28 18.08 14.81
N VAL A 328 9.46 17.67 14.33
CA VAL A 328 10.33 16.71 15.03
C VAL A 328 10.85 17.27 16.35
N PHE A 329 11.40 18.50 16.36
CA PHE A 329 11.90 19.10 17.60
C PHE A 329 10.76 19.52 18.55
N GLY A 330 9.61 19.93 18.00
CA GLY A 330 8.42 20.26 18.77
C GLY A 330 7.86 19.05 19.50
N GLY A 331 7.62 17.96 18.77
CA GLY A 331 7.15 16.68 19.33
C GLY A 331 8.10 16.12 20.39
N LEU A 332 9.41 16.12 20.13
CA LEU A 332 10.41 15.69 21.10
C LEU A 332 10.41 16.59 22.35
N GLY A 333 10.37 17.92 22.19
CA GLY A 333 10.36 18.87 23.30
C GLY A 333 9.10 18.75 24.17
N VAL A 334 7.93 18.57 23.57
CA VAL A 334 6.66 18.34 24.28
C VAL A 334 6.72 17.02 25.06
N LEU A 335 7.19 15.94 24.45
CA LEU A 335 7.29 14.64 25.15
C LEU A 335 8.33 14.65 26.26
N LEU A 336 9.42 15.39 26.13
CA LEU A 336 10.37 15.60 27.23
C LEU A 336 9.75 16.35 28.42
N ARG A 337 8.70 17.15 28.19
CA ARG A 337 7.92 17.82 29.25
C ARG A 337 6.89 16.88 29.87
N LEU A 338 6.18 16.10 29.05
CA LEU A 338 5.05 15.27 29.49
C LEU A 338 5.46 13.90 30.06
N VAL A 339 6.52 13.29 29.54
CA VAL A 339 6.93 11.92 29.89
C VAL A 339 7.96 11.95 31.01
N GLN A 340 7.55 11.57 32.22
CA GLN A 340 8.43 11.49 33.39
C GLN A 340 8.85 10.06 33.76
N GLY A 341 8.28 9.04 33.12
CA GLY A 341 8.60 7.63 33.40
C GLY A 341 7.91 6.62 32.48
N ARG A 342 8.14 5.33 32.73
CA ARG A 342 7.53 4.21 31.96
C ARG A 342 6.39 3.58 32.74
N GLY A 343 5.15 3.86 32.34
CA GLY A 343 4.00 3.05 32.75
C GLY A 343 4.03 1.64 32.11
N PRO A 344 3.36 0.64 32.70
CA PRO A 344 3.30 -0.72 32.15
C PRO A 344 2.70 -0.76 30.74
N THR A 345 1.69 0.08 30.47
CA THR A 345 1.05 0.19 29.15
C THR A 345 2.03 0.69 28.08
N MET A 346 2.79 1.76 28.36
CA MET A 346 3.76 2.30 27.41
C MET A 346 4.88 1.29 27.12
N ARG A 347 5.30 0.52 28.12
CA ARG A 347 6.27 -0.57 27.92
C ARG A 347 5.72 -1.64 26.97
N PHE A 348 4.48 -2.07 27.19
CA PHE A 348 3.82 -3.04 26.31
C PHE A 348 3.67 -2.52 24.88
N LEU A 349 3.15 -1.29 24.71
CA LEU A 349 2.96 -0.69 23.38
C LEU A 349 4.28 -0.47 22.65
N SER A 350 5.35 -0.09 23.36
CA SER A 350 6.70 0.01 22.79
C SER A 350 7.20 -1.33 22.28
N GLU A 351 6.99 -2.42 23.02
CA GLU A 351 7.35 -3.77 22.61
C GLU A 351 6.50 -4.27 21.42
N ALA A 352 5.23 -3.89 21.35
CA ALA A 352 4.31 -4.24 20.25
C ALA A 352 4.51 -3.41 18.98
N SER A 353 5.00 -2.17 19.09
CA SER A 353 5.08 -1.19 17.98
C SER A 353 5.74 -1.72 16.70
N PHE A 354 6.80 -2.52 16.85
CA PHE A 354 7.51 -3.09 15.71
C PHE A 354 6.70 -4.17 14.98
N TRP A 355 5.94 -4.98 15.71
CA TRP A 355 5.03 -5.96 15.10
C TRP A 355 3.83 -5.29 14.43
N ILE A 356 3.24 -4.28 15.10
CA ILE A 356 2.16 -3.48 14.51
C ILE A 356 2.61 -2.91 13.16
N TYR A 357 3.81 -2.34 13.10
CA TYR A 357 4.40 -1.88 11.85
C TYR A 357 4.48 -2.99 10.76
N ILE A 358 4.86 -4.22 11.11
CA ILE A 358 4.97 -5.31 10.13
C ILE A 358 3.59 -5.71 9.58
N ILE A 359 2.56 -5.86 10.43
CA ILE A 359 1.30 -6.53 10.03
C ILE A 359 0.14 -5.60 9.67
N HIS A 360 0.20 -4.30 10.03
CA HIS A 360 -0.98 -3.43 9.93
C HIS A 360 -1.50 -3.21 8.50
N VAL A 361 -0.64 -3.00 7.49
CA VAL A 361 -1.10 -2.65 6.13
C VAL A 361 -1.97 -3.73 5.49
N PRO A 362 -1.62 -5.04 5.51
CA PRO A 362 -2.53 -6.09 5.03
C PRO A 362 -3.92 -6.03 5.68
N ILE A 363 -3.99 -5.78 6.99
CA ILE A 363 -5.25 -5.69 7.73
C ILE A 363 -6.04 -4.45 7.29
N VAL A 364 -5.37 -3.30 7.20
CA VAL A 364 -5.95 -2.03 6.74
C VAL A 364 -6.55 -2.19 5.34
N VAL A 365 -5.77 -2.71 4.39
CA VAL A 365 -6.17 -2.88 3.00
C VAL A 365 -7.33 -3.88 2.89
N LEU A 366 -7.27 -5.00 3.61
CA LEU A 366 -8.37 -5.96 3.61
C LEU A 366 -9.68 -5.31 4.09
N MET A 367 -9.62 -4.56 5.20
CA MET A 367 -10.79 -3.84 5.71
C MET A 367 -11.30 -2.77 4.75
N GLN A 368 -10.41 -2.01 4.10
CA GLN A 368 -10.77 -1.01 3.10
C GLN A 368 -11.52 -1.66 1.92
N VAL A 369 -11.05 -2.81 1.42
CA VAL A 369 -11.71 -3.51 0.31
C VAL A 369 -13.06 -4.10 0.74
N LEU A 370 -13.16 -4.68 1.94
CA LEU A 370 -14.42 -5.23 2.45
C LEU A 370 -15.51 -4.16 2.65
N LEU A 371 -15.11 -2.94 3.05
CA LEU A 371 -16.03 -1.82 3.27
C LEU A 371 -16.29 -0.98 2.02
N LEU A 372 -15.54 -1.22 0.93
CA LEU A 372 -15.66 -0.45 -0.31
C LEU A 372 -17.09 -0.45 -0.89
N PRO A 373 -17.83 -1.57 -0.95
CA PRO A 373 -19.18 -1.59 -1.53
C PRO A 373 -20.26 -0.91 -0.68
N LEU A 374 -19.99 -0.63 0.61
CA LEU A 374 -20.97 -0.05 1.51
C LEU A 374 -21.12 1.46 1.25
N ALA A 375 -22.34 1.97 1.13
CA ALA A 375 -22.60 3.41 0.92
C ALA A 375 -22.48 4.25 2.22
N TRP A 376 -21.56 3.90 3.12
CA TRP A 376 -21.33 4.63 4.38
C TRP A 376 -20.42 5.85 4.17
N PRO A 377 -20.52 6.90 5.01
CA PRO A 377 -19.60 8.03 4.96
C PRO A 377 -18.14 7.60 5.19
N GLY A 378 -17.21 8.14 4.40
CA GLY A 378 -15.78 7.88 4.47
C GLY A 378 -15.19 8.00 5.88
N PRO A 379 -15.49 9.06 6.66
CA PRO A 379 -15.02 9.18 8.04
C PRO A 379 -15.44 8.01 8.95
N LEU A 380 -16.65 7.47 8.78
CA LEU A 380 -17.11 6.33 9.57
C LEU A 380 -16.35 5.06 9.19
N LYS A 381 -16.16 4.83 7.88
CA LYS A 381 -15.35 3.70 7.40
C LYS A 381 -13.89 3.82 7.89
N PHE A 382 -13.30 5.01 7.83
CA PHE A 382 -11.97 5.30 8.35
C PHE A 382 -11.81 4.95 9.83
N LEU A 383 -12.76 5.35 10.68
CA LEU A 383 -12.74 5.03 12.11
C LEU A 383 -12.81 3.52 12.34
N LEU A 384 -13.66 2.81 11.59
CA LEU A 384 -13.79 1.37 11.68
C LEU A 384 -12.52 0.65 11.23
N VAL A 385 -11.97 1.01 10.06
CA VAL A 385 -10.70 0.47 9.53
C VAL A 385 -9.58 0.69 10.54
N SER A 386 -9.48 1.89 11.10
CA SER A 386 -8.45 2.25 12.08
C SER A 386 -8.57 1.43 13.36
N ALA A 387 -9.76 1.36 13.95
CA ALA A 387 -10.01 0.63 15.19
C ALA A 387 -9.72 -0.87 15.02
N VAL A 388 -10.25 -1.49 13.97
CA VAL A 388 -10.03 -2.91 13.68
C VAL A 388 -8.55 -3.19 13.43
N SER A 389 -7.88 -2.36 12.62
CA SER A 389 -6.45 -2.57 12.31
C SER A 389 -5.56 -2.47 13.53
N ILE A 390 -5.81 -1.50 14.42
CA ILE A 390 -5.08 -1.34 15.68
C ILE A 390 -5.32 -2.53 16.61
N VAL A 391 -6.59 -2.88 16.84
CA VAL A 391 -6.98 -3.97 17.75
C VAL A 391 -6.40 -5.30 17.26
N LEU A 392 -6.53 -5.63 15.98
CA LEU A 392 -6.00 -6.88 15.43
C LEU A 392 -4.47 -6.92 15.40
N SER A 393 -3.80 -5.79 15.17
CA SER A 393 -2.35 -5.73 15.26
C SER A 393 -1.85 -5.95 16.70
N ILE A 394 -2.54 -5.40 17.70
CA ILE A 394 -2.19 -5.61 19.12
C ILE A 394 -2.52 -7.04 19.57
N LEU A 395 -3.68 -7.57 19.19
CA LEU A 395 -4.07 -8.94 19.53
C LEU A 395 -3.11 -9.94 18.91
N SER A 396 -2.79 -9.81 17.61
CA SER A 396 -1.82 -10.70 16.95
C SER A 396 -0.43 -10.63 17.59
N TYR A 397 -0.01 -9.47 18.11
CA TYR A 397 1.22 -9.38 18.88
C TYR A 397 1.16 -10.21 20.17
N GLU A 398 0.11 -10.04 20.98
CA GLU A 398 -0.04 -10.73 22.26
C GLU A 398 -0.10 -12.25 22.08
N THR A 399 -0.78 -12.71 21.02
CA THR A 399 -1.09 -14.13 20.83
C THR A 399 -0.05 -14.87 19.99
N ILE A 400 0.41 -14.27 18.89
CA ILE A 400 1.30 -14.93 17.92
C ILE A 400 2.76 -14.65 18.23
N VAL A 401 3.13 -13.46 18.70
CA VAL A 401 4.53 -13.01 18.72
C VAL A 401 5.14 -13.02 20.12
N ARG A 402 4.45 -12.44 21.11
CA ARG A 402 5.02 -12.13 22.43
C ARG A 402 5.66 -13.34 23.13
N ARG A 403 5.18 -14.56 22.87
CA ARG A 403 5.64 -15.80 23.52
C ARG A 403 6.06 -16.91 22.54
N SER A 404 6.34 -16.59 21.27
CA SER A 404 6.66 -17.59 20.24
C SER A 404 8.06 -17.46 19.65
N LEU A 405 8.44 -18.42 18.82
CA LEU A 405 9.65 -18.38 17.98
C LEU A 405 9.63 -17.20 17.00
N VAL A 406 8.44 -16.77 16.54
CA VAL A 406 8.28 -15.56 15.70
C VAL A 406 8.74 -14.33 16.48
N GLY A 407 8.44 -14.26 17.79
CA GLY A 407 8.95 -13.23 18.68
C GLY A 407 10.48 -13.21 18.80
N GLU A 408 11.14 -14.36 18.73
CA GLU A 408 12.61 -14.44 18.77
C GLU A 408 13.24 -13.90 17.48
N ILE A 409 12.66 -14.23 16.32
CA ILE A 409 13.09 -13.74 15.01
C ILE A 409 12.93 -12.22 14.93
N ILE A 410 11.82 -11.69 15.45
CA ILE A 410 11.42 -10.30 15.28
C ILE A 410 11.99 -9.37 16.35
N ASN A 411 11.91 -9.73 17.63
CA ASN A 411 12.33 -8.88 18.73
C ASN A 411 13.78 -9.12 19.17
N GLY A 412 14.35 -10.28 18.83
CA GLY A 412 15.63 -10.77 19.36
C GLY A 412 15.49 -11.29 20.79
N ALA A 413 16.19 -12.41 21.08
CA ALA A 413 16.27 -13.16 22.35
C ALA A 413 15.15 -12.94 23.40
N ARG A 414 14.38 -14.01 23.66
CA ARG A 414 13.28 -14.11 24.63
C ARG A 414 13.42 -13.16 25.84
N LYS A 415 12.66 -12.07 25.86
CA LYS A 415 12.41 -11.33 27.10
C LYS A 415 11.46 -12.19 27.96
N ARG A 416 12.03 -13.09 28.76
CA ARG A 416 11.36 -13.80 29.87
C ARG A 416 10.94 -12.79 30.96
N THR A 417 10.06 -11.85 30.66
CA THR A 417 9.57 -10.91 31.67
C THR A 417 8.12 -10.57 31.43
N THR A 418 7.22 -11.25 32.13
CA THR A 418 6.12 -10.72 32.97
C THR A 418 5.02 -11.78 33.14
N LYS A 419 4.42 -11.83 34.33
CA LYS A 419 3.37 -12.76 34.79
C LYS A 419 2.27 -12.95 33.72
N PRO A 420 1.61 -14.12 33.66
CA PRO A 420 0.54 -14.37 32.70
C PRO A 420 -0.50 -13.25 32.77
N GLY A 421 -0.76 -12.60 31.64
CA GLY A 421 -1.91 -11.71 31.48
C GLY A 421 -3.20 -12.45 31.85
N ARG A 422 -4.23 -11.68 32.21
CA ARG A 422 -5.52 -12.16 32.70
C ARG A 422 -6.25 -13.15 31.75
N PHE A 423 -5.77 -13.27 30.50
CA PHE A 423 -6.28 -14.20 29.49
C PHE A 423 -5.20 -15.24 29.14
N GLY A 424 -5.57 -16.52 29.19
CA GLY A 424 -4.69 -17.62 28.82
C GLY A 424 -4.32 -17.61 27.33
N PRO A 425 -3.21 -18.27 26.91
CA PRO A 425 -2.80 -18.37 25.51
C PRO A 425 -3.91 -18.97 24.61
N GLU A 426 -4.80 -19.79 25.19
CA GLU A 426 -5.94 -20.37 24.48
C GLU A 426 -7.01 -19.36 24.05
N PHE A 427 -7.29 -18.35 24.88
CA PHE A 427 -8.32 -17.35 24.56
C PHE A 427 -7.90 -16.49 23.37
N GLY A 428 -6.62 -16.14 23.32
CA GLY A 428 -6.04 -15.33 22.27
C GLY A 428 -6.11 -15.97 20.89
N TRP A 429 -5.71 -17.24 20.76
CA TRP A 429 -5.76 -17.92 19.46
C TRP A 429 -7.21 -18.17 19.02
N ARG A 430 -8.14 -18.48 19.93
CA ARG A 430 -9.57 -18.64 19.62
C ARG A 430 -10.19 -17.33 19.12
N LEU A 431 -9.85 -16.19 19.72
CA LEU A 431 -10.29 -14.87 19.27
C LEU A 431 -9.68 -14.49 17.92
N SER A 432 -8.36 -14.70 17.74
CA SER A 432 -7.68 -14.48 16.45
C SER A 432 -8.26 -15.37 15.36
N LEU A 433 -8.56 -16.63 15.65
CA LEU A 433 -9.22 -17.56 14.74
C LEU A 433 -10.64 -17.10 14.43
N GLY A 434 -11.40 -16.65 15.43
CA GLY A 434 -12.74 -16.10 15.24
C GLY A 434 -12.74 -14.89 14.32
N VAL A 435 -11.82 -13.93 14.52
CA VAL A 435 -11.71 -12.76 13.63
C VAL A 435 -11.18 -13.15 12.24
N ALA A 436 -10.17 -14.00 12.15
CA ALA A 436 -9.67 -14.49 10.86
C ALA A 436 -10.78 -15.23 10.09
N THR A 437 -11.62 -16.00 10.78
CA THR A 437 -12.79 -16.68 10.21
C THR A 437 -13.82 -15.66 9.73
N LEU A 438 -14.14 -14.62 10.52
CA LEU A 438 -15.05 -13.55 10.09
C LEU A 438 -14.53 -12.79 8.86
N LEU A 439 -13.23 -12.47 8.82
CA LEU A 439 -12.59 -11.83 7.68
C LEU A 439 -12.59 -12.74 6.45
N LEU A 440 -12.32 -14.03 6.63
CA LEU A 440 -12.37 -15.04 5.58
C LEU A 440 -13.80 -15.24 5.07
N VAL A 441 -14.80 -15.30 5.95
CA VAL A 441 -16.22 -15.38 5.60
C VAL A 441 -16.65 -14.13 4.85
N GLY A 442 -16.24 -12.94 5.29
CA GLY A 442 -16.47 -11.69 4.57
C GLY A 442 -15.87 -11.73 3.16
N PHE A 443 -14.62 -12.19 3.04
CA PHE A 443 -13.92 -12.36 1.77
C PHE A 443 -14.58 -13.41 0.86
N VAL A 444 -14.98 -14.57 1.39
CA VAL A 444 -15.66 -15.64 0.64
C VAL A 444 -17.06 -15.19 0.24
N TRP A 445 -17.80 -14.54 1.13
CA TRP A 445 -19.14 -14.01 0.84
C TRP A 445 -19.12 -12.94 -0.25
N SER A 446 -18.13 -12.03 -0.22
CA SER A 446 -17.94 -11.04 -1.28
C SER A 446 -17.48 -11.65 -2.61
N SER A 447 -16.90 -12.85 -2.58
CA SER A 447 -16.32 -13.52 -3.75
C SER A 447 -17.10 -14.73 -4.30
N ARG A 448 -18.19 -15.12 -3.62
CA ARG A 448 -19.02 -16.31 -3.93
C ARG A 448 -19.64 -16.32 -5.32
N GLY A 449 -19.81 -15.17 -5.97
CA GLY A 449 -20.42 -15.06 -7.30
C GLY A 449 -19.54 -15.56 -8.46
N PHE A 450 -18.21 -15.63 -8.28
CA PHE A 450 -17.29 -15.83 -9.42
C PHE A 450 -16.02 -16.65 -9.11
N LEU A 451 -15.61 -16.83 -7.84
CA LEU A 451 -14.38 -17.59 -7.51
C LEU A 451 -14.55 -19.13 -7.56
N GLY A 452 -15.77 -19.66 -7.61
CA GLY A 452 -16.02 -21.10 -7.42
C GLY A 452 -16.98 -21.77 -8.41
N GLY A 453 -17.41 -21.09 -9.48
CA GLY A 453 -18.42 -21.65 -10.39
C GLY A 453 -18.23 -21.23 -11.85
N ASN A 454 -19.00 -21.83 -12.75
CA ASN A 454 -18.97 -21.59 -14.19
C ASN A 454 -19.56 -20.22 -14.61
N ASN A 455 -19.80 -19.31 -13.64
CA ASN A 455 -20.44 -18.00 -13.83
C ASN A 455 -21.65 -18.08 -14.77
N LEU A 456 -22.43 -19.16 -14.62
CA LEU A 456 -23.57 -19.49 -15.47
C LEU A 456 -24.79 -18.72 -14.99
N HIS A 457 -25.36 -17.88 -15.84
CA HIS A 457 -26.59 -17.14 -15.56
C HIS A 457 -27.54 -17.23 -16.74
N GLU A 458 -28.82 -17.34 -16.43
CA GLU A 458 -29.92 -17.18 -17.37
C GLU A 458 -30.31 -15.69 -17.39
N GLU A 459 -30.11 -15.04 -18.54
CA GLU A 459 -30.33 -13.59 -18.72
C GLU A 459 -31.69 -13.28 -19.31
N ILE A 460 -32.17 -14.16 -20.18
CA ILE A 460 -33.53 -14.14 -20.71
C ILE A 460 -34.07 -15.56 -20.57
N PRO A 461 -35.17 -15.77 -19.81
CA PRO A 461 -35.70 -17.08 -19.51
C PRO A 461 -35.87 -17.96 -20.75
N GLY A 462 -35.25 -19.13 -20.76
CA GLY A 462 -35.30 -20.11 -21.86
C GLY A 462 -34.75 -19.61 -23.20
N ARG A 463 -34.04 -18.47 -23.25
CA ARG A 463 -33.56 -17.86 -24.51
C ARG A 463 -32.08 -17.53 -24.51
N LEU A 464 -31.56 -16.91 -23.45
CA LEU A 464 -30.18 -16.41 -23.40
C LEU A 464 -29.52 -16.81 -22.09
N TYR A 465 -28.45 -17.59 -22.21
CA TYR A 465 -27.57 -17.95 -21.11
C TYR A 465 -26.20 -17.32 -21.33
N ARG A 466 -25.49 -17.04 -20.25
CA ARG A 466 -24.08 -16.62 -20.27
C ARG A 466 -23.28 -17.49 -19.33
N SER A 467 -22.03 -17.80 -19.66
CA SER A 467 -21.16 -18.57 -18.76
C SER A 467 -19.67 -18.31 -18.98
N ALA A 468 -18.85 -18.72 -18.02
CA ALA A 468 -17.47 -19.06 -18.29
C ALA A 468 -17.37 -20.21 -19.28
N ARG A 469 -16.20 -20.39 -19.88
CA ARG A 469 -15.92 -21.54 -20.74
C ARG A 469 -16.10 -22.80 -19.91
N LEU A 470 -17.10 -23.59 -20.28
CA LEU A 470 -17.41 -24.85 -19.61
C LEU A 470 -16.36 -25.89 -19.97
N ASN A 471 -16.20 -26.89 -19.12
CA ASN A 471 -15.55 -28.13 -19.57
C ASN A 471 -16.56 -28.93 -20.44
N PRO A 472 -16.10 -29.92 -21.24
CA PRO A 472 -16.99 -30.66 -22.13
C PRO A 472 -18.14 -31.39 -21.43
N SER A 473 -17.95 -31.89 -20.20
CA SER A 473 -19.01 -32.57 -19.43
C SER A 473 -20.08 -31.60 -18.93
N ASP A 474 -19.68 -30.42 -18.46
CA ASP A 474 -20.60 -29.39 -18.00
C ASP A 474 -21.39 -28.80 -19.17
N LEU A 475 -20.75 -28.68 -20.35
CA LEU A 475 -21.43 -28.30 -21.57
C LEU A 475 -22.48 -29.35 -21.99
N ASP A 476 -22.12 -30.63 -21.98
CA ASP A 476 -23.05 -31.74 -22.29
C ASP A 476 -24.26 -31.72 -21.35
N ALA A 477 -24.02 -31.55 -20.05
CA ALA A 477 -25.06 -31.44 -19.04
C ALA A 477 -25.96 -30.22 -19.28
N LEU A 478 -25.38 -29.07 -19.62
CA LEU A 478 -26.14 -27.84 -19.89
C LEU A 478 -27.00 -27.96 -21.15
N ILE A 479 -26.46 -28.55 -22.23
CA ILE A 479 -27.21 -28.79 -23.48
C ILE A 479 -28.44 -29.66 -23.20
N ARG A 480 -28.27 -30.76 -22.44
CA ARG A 480 -29.39 -31.65 -22.10
C ARG A 480 -30.42 -31.00 -21.19
N ARG A 481 -29.96 -30.20 -20.21
CA ARG A 481 -30.83 -29.62 -19.19
C ARG A 481 -31.66 -28.45 -19.73
N GLU A 482 -31.04 -27.56 -20.49
CA GLU A 482 -31.68 -26.32 -20.97
C GLU A 482 -32.12 -26.41 -22.44
N GLY A 483 -31.81 -27.51 -23.15
CA GLY A 483 -32.16 -27.68 -24.55
C GLY A 483 -31.46 -26.69 -25.48
N LEU A 484 -30.19 -26.36 -25.19
CA LEU A 484 -29.42 -25.37 -25.96
C LEU A 484 -29.36 -25.75 -27.45
N ARG A 485 -29.54 -24.76 -28.32
CA ARG A 485 -29.40 -24.94 -29.78
C ARG A 485 -28.16 -24.27 -30.36
N THR A 486 -27.62 -23.27 -29.66
CA THR A 486 -26.42 -22.55 -30.09
C THR A 486 -25.45 -22.32 -28.94
N VAL A 487 -24.15 -22.43 -29.24
CA VAL A 487 -23.04 -22.03 -28.38
C VAL A 487 -22.21 -20.98 -29.13
N VAL A 488 -22.03 -19.79 -28.53
CA VAL A 488 -21.14 -18.74 -29.03
C VAL A 488 -19.94 -18.62 -28.09
N ALA A 489 -18.76 -18.97 -28.57
CA ALA A 489 -17.54 -19.00 -27.77
C ALA A 489 -16.51 -17.95 -28.23
N PHE A 490 -16.07 -17.11 -27.30
CA PHE A 490 -14.95 -16.21 -27.50
C PHE A 490 -13.64 -16.96 -27.26
N THR A 491 -12.88 -17.18 -28.32
CA THR A 491 -11.62 -17.92 -28.26
C THR A 491 -10.65 -17.40 -29.30
N GLY A 492 -9.34 -17.44 -28.99
CA GLY A 492 -8.30 -17.30 -29.99
C GLY A 492 -8.33 -18.46 -31.00
N ASP A 493 -7.33 -18.53 -31.88
CA ASP A 493 -7.18 -19.54 -32.94
C ASP A 493 -7.59 -20.96 -32.45
N PRO A 494 -8.77 -21.48 -32.88
CA PRO A 494 -9.33 -22.71 -32.36
C PRO A 494 -8.44 -23.94 -32.60
N GLN A 495 -7.62 -23.89 -33.65
CA GLN A 495 -6.73 -25.00 -34.04
C GLN A 495 -5.53 -25.14 -33.08
N ARG A 496 -5.24 -24.14 -32.25
CA ARG A 496 -4.12 -24.16 -31.30
C ARG A 496 -4.46 -24.83 -29.97
N HIS A 497 -5.70 -25.26 -29.77
CA HIS A 497 -6.21 -25.66 -28.46
C HIS A 497 -6.84 -27.05 -28.47
N THR A 498 -6.22 -28.00 -27.76
CA THR A 498 -6.67 -29.40 -27.66
C THR A 498 -8.04 -29.57 -27.01
N TRP A 499 -8.47 -28.62 -26.16
CA TRP A 499 -9.80 -28.63 -25.55
C TRP A 499 -10.92 -28.35 -26.57
N PHE A 500 -10.64 -27.60 -27.64
CA PHE A 500 -11.64 -27.16 -28.61
C PHE A 500 -12.20 -28.34 -29.41
N ALA A 501 -11.35 -29.31 -29.78
CA ALA A 501 -11.80 -30.53 -30.49
C ALA A 501 -12.83 -31.34 -29.68
N LYS A 502 -12.65 -31.42 -28.35
CA LYS A 502 -13.63 -32.07 -27.45
C LYS A 502 -14.93 -31.26 -27.36
N TYR A 503 -14.80 -29.93 -27.32
CA TYR A 503 -15.93 -29.00 -27.31
C TYR A 503 -16.80 -29.14 -28.57
N GLN A 504 -16.15 -29.16 -29.74
CA GLN A 504 -16.80 -29.35 -31.03
C GLN A 504 -17.50 -30.72 -31.12
N LYS A 505 -16.88 -31.78 -30.60
CA LYS A 505 -17.48 -33.12 -30.57
C LYS A 505 -18.78 -33.16 -29.77
N VAL A 506 -18.84 -32.47 -28.62
CA VAL A 506 -20.06 -32.37 -27.80
C VAL A 506 -21.15 -31.60 -28.54
N CYS A 507 -20.84 -30.46 -29.17
CA CYS A 507 -21.84 -29.73 -29.95
C CYS A 507 -22.36 -30.56 -31.13
N GLN A 508 -21.47 -31.26 -31.85
CA GLN A 508 -21.84 -32.13 -32.97
C GLN A 508 -22.75 -33.29 -32.54
N SER A 509 -22.47 -33.95 -31.41
CA SER A 509 -23.30 -35.08 -30.94
C SER A 509 -24.73 -34.67 -30.59
N HIS A 510 -24.93 -33.42 -30.18
CA HIS A 510 -26.26 -32.88 -29.85
C HIS A 510 -26.89 -32.04 -30.96
N LYS A 511 -26.24 -31.95 -32.14
CA LYS A 511 -26.67 -31.11 -33.27
C LYS A 511 -26.85 -29.63 -32.87
N VAL A 512 -25.94 -29.14 -32.02
CA VAL A 512 -25.89 -27.75 -31.53
C VAL A 512 -24.91 -26.95 -32.39
N GLU A 513 -25.31 -25.75 -32.80
CA GLU A 513 -24.46 -24.86 -33.60
C GLU A 513 -23.36 -24.24 -32.73
N LEU A 514 -22.12 -24.26 -33.21
CA LEU A 514 -20.96 -23.69 -32.51
C LEU A 514 -20.37 -22.54 -33.33
N TYR A 515 -20.46 -21.33 -32.80
CA TYR A 515 -19.82 -20.14 -33.36
C TYR A 515 -18.61 -19.73 -32.53
N THR A 516 -17.51 -19.40 -33.20
CA THR A 516 -16.29 -18.88 -32.54
C THR A 516 -16.00 -17.45 -32.97
N ILE A 517 -15.75 -16.58 -32.00
CA ILE A 517 -15.36 -15.19 -32.25
C ILE A 517 -13.96 -14.98 -31.69
N ASN A 518 -13.05 -14.54 -32.55
CA ASN A 518 -11.66 -14.27 -32.19
C ASN A 518 -11.51 -12.82 -31.70
N LEU A 519 -11.81 -12.63 -30.42
CA LEU A 519 -11.60 -11.39 -29.70
C LEU A 519 -10.64 -11.67 -28.52
N ARG A 520 -9.53 -10.95 -28.46
CA ARG A 520 -8.61 -11.03 -27.31
C ARG A 520 -9.09 -10.10 -26.21
N ASP A 521 -8.91 -10.54 -24.97
CA ASP A 521 -9.06 -9.68 -23.79
C ASP A 521 -8.22 -8.40 -24.01
N GLU A 522 -8.75 -7.23 -23.62
CA GLU A 522 -8.12 -5.89 -23.71
C GLU A 522 -8.30 -5.08 -25.02
N LEU A 523 -9.01 -5.59 -26.03
CA LEU A 523 -9.24 -4.84 -27.29
C LEU A 523 -10.72 -4.54 -27.53
N VAL A 524 -10.99 -3.30 -27.93
CA VAL A 524 -12.27 -2.88 -28.52
C VAL A 524 -12.49 -3.70 -29.81
N PRO A 525 -13.69 -4.28 -30.03
CA PRO A 525 -13.93 -5.10 -31.21
C PRO A 525 -13.84 -4.25 -32.47
N SER A 526 -13.32 -4.83 -33.55
CA SER A 526 -13.38 -4.14 -34.83
C SER A 526 -14.82 -4.04 -35.31
N ARG A 527 -15.13 -3.07 -36.18
CA ARG A 527 -16.46 -2.97 -36.82
C ARG A 527 -16.88 -4.28 -37.49
N HIS A 528 -15.95 -4.96 -38.13
CA HIS A 528 -16.19 -6.27 -38.73
C HIS A 528 -16.58 -7.33 -37.68
N LEU A 529 -15.87 -7.39 -36.55
CA LEU A 529 -16.19 -8.31 -35.46
C LEU A 529 -17.53 -7.95 -34.80
N MET A 530 -17.87 -6.67 -34.70
CA MET A 530 -19.18 -6.23 -34.21
C MET A 530 -20.31 -6.67 -35.12
N ILE A 531 -20.16 -6.46 -36.44
CA ILE A 531 -21.13 -6.93 -37.43
C ILE A 531 -21.26 -8.45 -37.36
N GLN A 532 -20.14 -9.18 -37.24
CA GLN A 532 -20.16 -10.64 -37.11
C GLN A 532 -20.93 -11.09 -35.85
N LEU A 533 -20.63 -10.50 -34.69
CA LEU A 533 -21.31 -10.81 -33.44
C LEU A 533 -22.81 -10.52 -33.52
N VAL A 534 -23.20 -9.36 -34.05
CA VAL A 534 -24.62 -8.98 -34.23
C VAL A 534 -25.33 -9.98 -35.14
N ASN A 535 -24.75 -10.29 -36.30
CA ASN A 535 -25.35 -11.23 -37.26
C ASN A 535 -25.54 -12.63 -36.64
N ILE A 536 -24.56 -13.12 -35.87
CA ILE A 536 -24.66 -14.42 -35.18
C ILE A 536 -25.80 -14.38 -34.16
N LEU A 537 -25.81 -13.39 -33.26
CA LEU A 537 -26.79 -13.33 -32.16
C LEU A 537 -28.23 -13.08 -32.63
N GLU A 538 -28.37 -12.47 -33.80
CA GLU A 538 -29.67 -12.23 -34.46
C GLU A 538 -30.21 -13.49 -35.15
N SER A 539 -29.36 -14.23 -35.85
CA SER A 539 -29.79 -15.38 -36.68
C SER A 539 -29.76 -16.72 -35.95
N CYS A 540 -29.02 -16.82 -34.85
CA CYS A 540 -28.81 -18.11 -34.19
C CYS A 540 -30.09 -18.70 -33.58
N PRO A 541 -30.27 -20.04 -33.67
CA PRO A 541 -31.33 -20.73 -32.93
C PRO A 541 -31.19 -20.54 -31.41
N ARG A 542 -32.26 -20.10 -30.75
CA ARG A 542 -32.35 -20.02 -29.27
C ARG A 542 -32.91 -21.35 -28.71
N PRO A 543 -32.54 -21.77 -27.48
CA PRO A 543 -31.73 -21.06 -26.49
C PRO A 543 -30.23 -21.04 -26.84
N VAL A 544 -29.59 -19.89 -26.63
CA VAL A 544 -28.14 -19.67 -26.90
C VAL A 544 -27.37 -19.48 -25.61
N VAL A 545 -26.15 -20.01 -25.54
CA VAL A 545 -25.18 -19.68 -24.49
C VAL A 545 -24.00 -18.88 -25.06
N VAL A 546 -23.70 -17.72 -24.45
CA VAL A 546 -22.54 -16.89 -24.79
C VAL A 546 -21.41 -17.07 -23.78
N GLN A 547 -20.23 -17.46 -24.26
CA GLN A 547 -19.14 -17.96 -23.42
C GLN A 547 -17.83 -17.21 -23.64
N GLY A 548 -17.36 -16.54 -22.60
CA GLY A 548 -16.00 -16.01 -22.49
C GLY A 548 -15.12 -16.93 -21.66
N TYR A 549 -13.81 -16.65 -21.59
CA TYR A 549 -12.89 -17.47 -20.79
C TYR A 549 -13.37 -17.66 -19.34
N ARG A 550 -13.79 -16.57 -18.69
CA ARG A 550 -14.24 -16.55 -17.28
C ARG A 550 -15.71 -16.17 -17.09
N GLY A 551 -16.40 -15.90 -18.20
CA GLY A 551 -17.78 -15.46 -18.14
C GLY A 551 -17.94 -14.05 -17.58
N ILE A 552 -16.86 -13.25 -17.56
CA ILE A 552 -16.85 -11.84 -17.12
C ILE A 552 -16.99 -10.97 -18.37
N ASP A 553 -15.92 -10.36 -18.90
CA ASP A 553 -16.01 -9.35 -19.98
C ASP A 553 -16.69 -9.81 -21.27
N HIS A 554 -16.17 -10.86 -21.93
CA HIS A 554 -16.69 -11.30 -23.22
C HIS A 554 -18.14 -11.79 -23.16
N SER A 555 -18.49 -12.51 -22.09
CA SER A 555 -19.87 -12.94 -21.87
C SER A 555 -20.78 -11.76 -21.51
N SER A 556 -20.29 -10.78 -20.73
CA SER A 556 -21.03 -9.54 -20.45
C SER A 556 -21.32 -8.76 -21.72
N PHE A 557 -20.31 -8.64 -22.58
CA PHE A 557 -20.42 -7.94 -23.84
C PHE A 557 -21.43 -8.60 -24.78
N ALA A 558 -21.28 -9.90 -25.02
CA ALA A 558 -22.19 -10.63 -25.90
C ALA A 558 -23.62 -10.69 -25.35
N ALA A 559 -23.78 -10.86 -24.04
CA ALA A 559 -25.10 -10.84 -23.40
C ALA A 559 -25.73 -9.45 -23.51
N ALA A 560 -24.97 -8.37 -23.31
CA ALA A 560 -25.47 -7.01 -23.46
C ALA A 560 -25.89 -6.72 -24.91
N VAL A 561 -25.08 -7.13 -25.89
CA VAL A 561 -25.41 -7.04 -27.32
C VAL A 561 -26.68 -7.83 -27.64
N ALA A 562 -26.81 -9.06 -27.15
CA ALA A 562 -28.02 -9.87 -27.34
C ALA A 562 -29.26 -9.20 -26.73
N LYS A 563 -29.15 -8.60 -25.53
CA LYS A 563 -30.24 -7.88 -24.88
C LYS A 563 -30.65 -6.62 -25.67
N LEU A 564 -29.69 -5.87 -26.22
CA LEU A 564 -29.97 -4.73 -27.11
C LEU A 564 -30.68 -5.17 -28.41
N LEU A 565 -30.29 -6.30 -28.99
CA LEU A 565 -30.95 -6.85 -30.18
C LEU A 565 -32.37 -7.36 -29.86
N ASP A 566 -32.58 -7.88 -28.65
CA ASP A 566 -33.90 -8.28 -28.14
C ASP A 566 -34.74 -7.06 -27.67
N GLY A 567 -34.24 -5.82 -27.81
CA GLY A 567 -34.97 -4.57 -27.55
C GLY A 567 -34.90 -4.03 -26.12
N ALA A 568 -34.05 -4.60 -25.26
CA ALA A 568 -33.87 -4.10 -23.90
C ALA A 568 -33.23 -2.70 -23.91
N ALA A 569 -33.64 -1.84 -22.99
CA ALA A 569 -33.05 -0.51 -22.86
C ALA A 569 -31.54 -0.58 -22.59
N PRO A 570 -30.71 0.37 -23.08
CA PRO A 570 -29.26 0.35 -22.90
C PRO A 570 -28.85 0.24 -21.43
N ARG A 571 -29.53 0.96 -20.53
CA ARG A 571 -29.29 0.89 -19.09
C ARG A 571 -29.50 -0.52 -18.52
N GLU A 572 -30.41 -1.30 -19.08
CA GLU A 572 -30.65 -2.68 -18.65
C GLU A 572 -29.63 -3.65 -19.25
N ALA A 573 -29.28 -3.48 -20.53
CA ALA A 573 -28.24 -4.27 -21.18
C ALA A 573 -26.87 -4.06 -20.52
N LEU A 574 -26.54 -2.83 -20.13
CA LEU A 574 -25.28 -2.50 -19.47
C LEU A 574 -25.14 -3.08 -18.05
N LYS A 575 -26.24 -3.52 -17.41
CA LYS A 575 -26.17 -4.27 -16.13
C LYS A 575 -25.41 -5.59 -16.25
N GLN A 576 -25.22 -6.10 -17.47
CA GLN A 576 -24.39 -7.27 -17.73
C GLN A 576 -22.93 -7.09 -17.29
N PHE A 577 -22.46 -5.85 -17.17
CA PHE A 577 -21.14 -5.49 -16.65
C PHE A 577 -21.15 -5.23 -15.13
N GLY A 578 -22.12 -5.80 -14.40
CA GLY A 578 -22.26 -5.60 -12.96
C GLY A 578 -21.46 -6.58 -12.10
N LEU A 579 -21.33 -6.22 -10.81
CA LEU A 579 -20.70 -7.04 -9.76
C LEU A 579 -21.25 -8.47 -9.67
N ARG A 580 -22.53 -8.67 -10.03
CA ARG A 580 -23.20 -9.98 -10.10
C ARG A 580 -22.42 -10.98 -10.96
N TYR A 581 -21.75 -10.51 -12.01
CA TYR A 581 -21.08 -11.34 -12.99
C TYR A 581 -19.55 -11.39 -12.80
N GLY A 582 -19.05 -10.88 -11.68
CA GLY A 582 -17.62 -10.78 -11.42
C GLY A 582 -16.94 -9.64 -12.18
N GLN A 583 -17.71 -8.73 -12.77
CA GLN A 583 -17.21 -7.50 -13.36
C GLN A 583 -17.20 -6.41 -12.29
N PHE A 584 -16.01 -5.92 -12.00
CA PHE A 584 -15.74 -4.98 -10.93
C PHE A 584 -15.29 -3.64 -11.53
N GLY A 585 -15.59 -2.52 -10.85
CA GLY A 585 -15.47 -1.18 -11.44
C GLY A 585 -16.65 -0.81 -12.34
N GLY A 586 -16.79 0.48 -12.67
CA GLY A 586 -17.82 0.93 -13.62
C GLY A 586 -17.49 0.55 -15.07
N LEU A 587 -18.47 0.70 -15.95
CA LEU A 587 -18.39 0.36 -17.39
C LEU A 587 -17.19 0.99 -18.11
N GLU A 588 -16.75 2.15 -17.62
CA GLU A 588 -15.60 2.90 -18.08
C GLU A 588 -14.25 2.18 -17.88
N HIS A 589 -14.20 1.10 -17.08
CA HIS A 589 -12.99 0.32 -16.84
C HIS A 589 -12.88 -0.93 -17.74
N SER A 590 -13.91 -1.23 -18.53
CA SER A 590 -13.89 -2.33 -19.52
C SER A 590 -13.87 -1.76 -20.94
N PRO A 591 -12.86 -2.08 -21.78
CA PRO A 591 -12.85 -1.66 -23.19
C PRO A 591 -14.11 -2.08 -23.96
N LEU A 592 -14.67 -3.25 -23.60
CA LEU A 592 -15.93 -3.75 -24.17
C LEU A 592 -17.15 -3.01 -23.61
N GLY A 593 -17.12 -2.63 -22.32
CA GLY A 593 -18.15 -1.79 -21.70
C GLY A 593 -18.20 -0.39 -22.31
N GLN A 594 -17.04 0.25 -22.51
CA GLN A 594 -16.89 1.55 -23.19
C GLN A 594 -17.49 1.53 -24.61
N THR A 595 -17.37 0.40 -25.31
CA THR A 595 -17.95 0.21 -26.65
C THR A 595 -19.47 0.35 -26.64
N LEU A 596 -20.14 -0.09 -25.58
CA LEU A 596 -21.60 0.03 -25.46
C LEU A 596 -22.04 1.35 -24.81
N LEU A 597 -21.17 1.97 -24.00
CA LEU A 597 -21.37 3.34 -23.53
C LEU A 597 -21.37 4.33 -24.70
N SER A 598 -20.47 4.19 -25.67
CA SER A 598 -20.45 5.09 -26.83
C SER A 598 -21.74 5.02 -27.65
N TYR A 599 -22.39 3.86 -27.71
CA TYR A 599 -23.75 3.75 -28.28
C TYR A 599 -24.79 4.51 -27.44
N GLN A 600 -24.72 4.40 -26.11
CA GLN A 600 -25.62 5.14 -25.22
C GLN A 600 -25.41 6.67 -25.35
N ASP A 601 -24.17 7.12 -25.43
CA ASP A 601 -23.82 8.54 -25.63
C ASP A 601 -24.31 9.03 -26.99
N TRP A 602 -24.18 8.22 -28.04
CA TRP A 602 -24.72 8.53 -29.36
C TRP A 602 -26.25 8.66 -29.34
N LEU A 603 -26.97 7.77 -28.65
CA LEU A 603 -28.42 7.91 -28.46
C LEU A 603 -28.80 9.18 -27.70
N ASN A 604 -28.06 9.49 -26.62
CA ASN A 604 -28.30 10.68 -25.79
C ASN A 604 -28.09 11.97 -26.58
N ALA A 605 -27.02 12.04 -27.38
CA ALA A 605 -26.69 13.20 -28.22
C ALA A 605 -27.79 13.50 -29.27
N HIS A 606 -28.48 12.47 -29.76
CA HIS A 606 -29.57 12.60 -30.73
C HIS A 606 -30.97 12.64 -30.08
N HIS A 607 -31.06 12.55 -28.74
CA HIS A 607 -32.32 12.43 -28.01
C HIS A 607 -33.22 11.29 -28.50
N TRP A 608 -32.61 10.16 -28.83
CA TRP A 608 -33.26 9.04 -29.49
C TRP A 608 -33.48 7.83 -28.54
N PRO A 609 -34.67 7.20 -28.53
CA PRO A 609 -34.94 6.03 -27.68
C PRO A 609 -34.43 4.74 -28.31
N HIS A 610 -33.67 3.90 -27.62
CA HIS A 610 -33.13 2.66 -28.22
C HIS A 610 -34.16 1.80 -28.99
N THR A 611 -33.75 1.31 -30.16
CA THR A 611 -34.41 0.21 -30.90
C THR A 611 -33.36 -0.74 -31.47
N ALA A 612 -33.73 -2.00 -31.68
CA ALA A 612 -32.83 -3.01 -32.27
C ALA A 612 -32.33 -2.58 -33.65
N GLU A 613 -33.21 -2.03 -34.49
CA GLU A 613 -32.85 -1.51 -35.82
C GLU A 613 -31.84 -0.38 -35.75
N ARG A 614 -32.02 0.56 -34.82
CA ARG A 614 -31.06 1.65 -34.65
C ARG A 614 -29.71 1.16 -34.12
N PHE A 615 -29.71 0.17 -33.23
CA PHE A 615 -28.45 -0.45 -32.80
C PHE A 615 -27.72 -1.12 -33.97
N ARG A 616 -28.44 -1.83 -34.86
CA ARG A 616 -27.86 -2.39 -36.09
C ARG A 616 -27.30 -1.30 -37.01
N GLY A 617 -28.08 -0.25 -37.25
CA GLY A 617 -27.65 0.91 -38.06
C GLY A 617 -26.39 1.54 -37.48
N TRP A 618 -26.38 1.78 -36.18
CA TRP A 618 -25.21 2.31 -35.48
C TRP A 618 -23.97 1.40 -35.66
N VAL A 619 -24.09 0.09 -35.46
CA VAL A 619 -22.97 -0.85 -35.69
C VAL A 619 -22.49 -0.83 -37.15
N ARG A 620 -23.40 -0.69 -38.12
CA ARG A 620 -23.13 -0.76 -39.56
C ARG A 620 -22.67 0.54 -40.20
N GLU A 621 -22.95 1.68 -39.60
CA GLU A 621 -22.76 3.00 -40.21
C GLU A 621 -21.90 3.88 -39.31
N GLU A 622 -22.25 4.00 -38.04
CA GLU A 622 -21.69 4.98 -37.09
C GLU A 622 -20.55 4.46 -36.21
N TYR A 623 -20.43 3.14 -36.05
CA TYR A 623 -19.39 2.53 -35.22
C TYR A 623 -18.03 2.66 -35.91
N LEU A 624 -17.38 3.80 -35.67
CA LEU A 624 -16.05 4.15 -36.14
C LEU A 624 -15.05 3.90 -35.01
N ILE A 625 -13.99 3.12 -35.29
CA ILE A 625 -12.83 3.01 -34.38
C ILE A 625 -11.95 4.26 -34.58
N ASN A 626 -12.51 5.45 -34.41
CA ASN A 626 -11.76 6.69 -34.58
C ASN A 626 -11.61 7.36 -33.22
N SER A 627 -10.41 7.19 -32.65
CA SER A 627 -9.86 7.91 -31.49
C SER A 627 -10.64 7.82 -30.18
N PHE A 628 -9.99 7.20 -29.18
CA PHE A 628 -10.31 7.44 -27.78
C PHE A 628 -10.33 8.97 -27.49
N PRO A 629 -11.12 9.47 -26.51
CA PRO A 629 -10.64 10.59 -25.73
C PRO A 629 -9.27 10.18 -25.19
N ALA A 630 -8.22 10.95 -25.51
CA ALA A 630 -6.84 10.57 -25.24
C ALA A 630 -6.71 9.87 -23.89
N TRP A 631 -6.37 8.57 -23.90
CA TRP A 631 -5.80 7.97 -22.72
C TRP A 631 -4.57 8.83 -22.36
N PRO A 632 -4.36 9.23 -21.09
CA PRO A 632 -3.13 9.92 -20.72
C PRO A 632 -1.94 9.18 -21.34
N GLU A 633 -1.14 9.90 -22.15
CA GLU A 633 -0.27 9.41 -23.24
C GLU A 633 0.81 8.38 -22.83
N ASP A 634 0.87 8.04 -21.56
CA ASP A 634 1.92 7.26 -20.92
C ASP A 634 1.58 5.76 -20.78
N ALA A 635 0.40 5.30 -21.18
CA ALA A 635 -0.08 3.96 -20.82
C ALA A 635 0.27 2.78 -21.76
N ASN A 636 0.82 2.96 -22.96
CA ASN A 636 1.04 1.81 -23.86
C ASN A 636 2.25 1.88 -24.81
N PRO A 637 3.41 1.28 -24.47
CA PRO A 637 4.54 1.11 -25.40
C PRO A 637 4.20 0.29 -26.65
N ARG A 638 3.13 -0.52 -26.62
CA ARG A 638 2.69 -1.38 -27.71
C ARG A 638 1.87 -0.62 -28.77
N ALA A 639 1.20 0.46 -28.38
CA ALA A 639 0.54 1.37 -29.33
C ALA A 639 1.59 2.03 -30.26
N LYS A 640 2.76 2.39 -29.72
CA LYS A 640 3.92 2.86 -30.52
C LYS A 640 4.48 1.79 -31.48
N LEU A 641 4.44 0.51 -31.09
CA LEU A 641 4.86 -0.61 -31.93
C LEU A 641 3.84 -0.96 -33.03
N LEU A 642 2.54 -0.83 -32.75
CA LEU A 642 1.46 -1.05 -33.71
C LEU A 642 1.37 0.12 -34.72
N ALA A 643 1.55 1.36 -34.27
CA ALA A 643 1.65 2.53 -35.14
C ALA A 643 2.85 2.45 -36.10
N ARG A 644 3.96 1.82 -35.69
CA ARG A 644 5.09 1.51 -36.59
C ARG A 644 4.80 0.38 -37.58
N LYS A 645 3.90 -0.55 -37.26
CA LYS A 645 3.55 -1.66 -38.17
C LYS A 645 2.50 -1.29 -39.21
N THR A 646 1.60 -0.35 -38.91
CA THR A 646 0.61 0.16 -39.88
C THR A 646 1.21 1.04 -40.98
N GLN A 647 2.43 1.58 -40.81
CA GLN A 647 3.13 2.31 -41.87
C GLN A 647 3.85 1.42 -42.90
N SER A 648 3.89 0.08 -42.72
CA SER A 648 4.69 -0.82 -43.58
C SER A 648 3.87 -1.77 -44.47
N ALA A 649 2.54 -1.76 -44.42
CA ALA A 649 1.73 -2.61 -45.29
C ALA A 649 1.05 -1.76 -46.37
N ALA A 650 1.88 -1.25 -47.29
CA ALA A 650 1.38 -0.82 -48.59
C ALA A 650 0.78 -2.02 -49.32
N VAL A 651 -0.41 -1.78 -49.86
CA VAL A 651 -1.13 -2.54 -50.87
C VAL A 651 -0.26 -3.53 -51.65
N THR A 652 -0.68 -4.80 -51.65
CA THR A 652 -0.44 -5.71 -52.78
C THR A 652 -1.77 -6.38 -53.10
N ARG A 653 -2.12 -6.34 -54.39
CA ARG A 653 -3.38 -6.80 -54.98
C ARG A 653 -3.69 -8.26 -54.68
#